data_AF-A0A372RNZ2-F1
#
_entry.id   AF-A0A372RNZ2-F1
#
_cell.length_a   1.000
_cell.length_b   1.000
_cell.length_c   1.000
_cell.angle_alpha   90.00
_cell.angle_beta   90.00
_cell.angle_gamma   90.00
#
_symmetry.space_group_name_H-M   'P 1'
#
loop_
_entity.id
_entity.type
_entity.pdbx_description
1 polymer ?
#
loop_
_entity_poly.entity_id
_entity_poly.type
_entity_poly.pdbx_seq_one_letter_code
_entity_poly.pdbx_strand_id
1 'polypeptide(L)'
;MTQLSTLGNDYSLSNVEIENGNNFGGSIEFREGFPIQLLKYNERSGNGNFGQIVLNPEALNVLRTINEPLAIISVVGSYRRGKSWFANVLHGRHDGFDLGAKVEGCTRGIYMWSPPFKLESKQFDGEIIQKRVIVLDSEGIDDPKQDENWATKLFILCLVVSSTFIYNINGIVGKDDIGKLYLMTDLSKFIKEPEVGDFLPRLVILLRDFSLESPGSFKEYFLEKLNNVNPKAAKGIKKFFYGFDVFGLPHPGCKKTMLQHMENAITDNLDEEFVEEVENAVKSIYSQLPLKYIGSSTMKGMAFVKFLQDTVERMNSSETSTLLSIPSEYESIIQYVSHEATNEALEIYKKRMSQLISEENLPMIWKEFEEKNEECASEARKLFSGKIIGSPLQIEDFIGRLSEELSKIKENFTKKNSKELMIYNENIAKKYWEKFVKIGLTQENLFENYAEFQKALKSFELAYEKSSMKSPEAARVIASYMRNQYSEAIDYMTQLGRMNAELAKAVHAKEEAERLRIEALAREEELCRKIEAQKREREENGKSFGNKVLELQRNIEQQKKSQEEMQRRLIKEREYATKRYNQKYEQMRESMLEQRRLNEKEKMELIEQQERKFEQIQRSLIEENNRKHEELKRQLDLEKMKANQNEIYQMKLLEKIEASSRNNQALLEQMRTLKDNRSRGIDWKDIAGVSTVLLPVMLGMFL
;
A
#
# COMPACT_ATOMS: atom_id res chain seq x y z
N MET A 1 19.31 -21.31 -45.37
CA MET A 1 20.48 -22.19 -45.63
C MET A 1 20.98 -22.72 -44.28
N THR A 2 21.76 -23.80 -44.28
CA THR A 2 22.10 -24.62 -43.10
C THR A 2 23.46 -24.24 -42.46
N GLN A 3 23.74 -24.90 -41.32
CA GLN A 3 24.91 -24.77 -40.41
C GLN A 3 24.75 -23.66 -39.37
N LEU A 4 25.13 -23.84 -38.10
CA LEU A 4 25.91 -24.94 -37.49
C LEU A 4 25.08 -25.93 -36.62
N SER A 5 25.68 -27.10 -36.37
CA SER A 5 25.15 -28.17 -35.52
C SER A 5 26.17 -28.58 -34.44
N THR A 6 25.68 -28.79 -33.21
CA THR A 6 26.19 -29.75 -32.21
C THR A 6 27.71 -29.98 -32.13
N LEU A 7 28.35 -29.36 -31.14
CA LEU A 7 29.55 -29.90 -30.49
C LEU A 7 29.36 -29.78 -28.98
N GLY A 8 29.15 -30.91 -28.32
CA GLY A 8 29.28 -31.04 -26.87
C GLY A 8 30.44 -31.99 -26.57
N ASN A 9 31.15 -31.73 -25.47
CA ASN A 9 31.95 -32.73 -24.77
C ASN A 9 32.28 -32.22 -23.37
N ASP A 10 32.48 -33.15 -22.44
CA ASP A 10 32.56 -32.89 -21.01
C ASP A 10 33.74 -31.99 -20.60
N TYR A 11 33.45 -31.05 -19.71
CA TYR A 11 34.37 -30.65 -18.64
C TYR A 11 33.61 -30.67 -17.32
N SER A 12 33.69 -31.78 -16.61
CA SER A 12 33.19 -31.94 -15.23
C SER A 12 34.10 -31.22 -14.23
N LEU A 13 34.18 -29.89 -14.36
CA LEU A 13 34.83 -29.01 -13.40
C LEU A 13 33.83 -28.65 -12.30
N SER A 14 34.01 -29.28 -11.14
CA SER A 14 33.58 -28.87 -9.79
C SER A 14 32.39 -27.92 -9.68
N ASN A 15 31.30 -28.37 -9.04
CA ASN A 15 30.28 -27.51 -8.46
C ASN A 15 30.94 -26.50 -7.49
N VAL A 16 31.19 -25.30 -7.97
CA VAL A 16 31.58 -24.12 -7.17
C VAL A 16 30.42 -23.14 -7.28
N GLU A 17 29.94 -22.68 -6.14
CA GLU A 17 28.69 -21.95 -6.02
C GLU A 17 28.70 -20.64 -6.83
N ILE A 18 27.87 -20.59 -7.88
CA ILE A 18 27.45 -19.35 -8.56
C ILE A 18 25.93 -19.27 -8.49
N GLU A 19 25.41 -19.32 -7.27
CA GLU A 19 23.98 -19.26 -6.97
C GLU A 19 23.74 -18.37 -5.76
N ASN A 20 22.56 -17.73 -5.75
CA ASN A 20 21.94 -17.03 -4.62
C ASN A 20 22.67 -15.77 -4.09
N GLY A 21 22.15 -14.61 -4.48
CA GLY A 21 22.25 -13.40 -3.66
C GLY A 21 21.56 -13.59 -2.29
N ASN A 22 21.86 -12.72 -1.33
CA ASN A 22 21.50 -12.89 0.07
C ASN A 22 19.97 -12.79 0.30
N ASN A 23 19.33 -13.95 0.27
CA ASN A 23 17.89 -14.15 0.44
C ASN A 23 17.43 -13.78 1.87
N PHE A 24 16.28 -13.13 2.00
CA PHE A 24 15.63 -12.91 3.30
C PHE A 24 15.10 -14.22 3.91
N GLY A 25 15.03 -15.32 3.16
CA GLY A 25 14.87 -16.70 3.65
C GLY A 25 13.47 -17.08 4.12
N GLY A 26 12.67 -16.10 4.52
CA GLY A 26 11.28 -16.26 4.93
C GLY A 26 10.28 -16.48 3.79
N SER A 27 8.99 -16.35 4.10
CA SER A 27 7.87 -16.52 3.18
C SER A 27 7.70 -15.43 2.10
N ILE A 28 8.67 -14.51 1.97
CA ILE A 28 8.69 -13.49 0.93
C ILE A 28 9.51 -14.00 -0.26
N GLU A 29 8.85 -14.13 -1.41
CA GLU A 29 9.47 -14.51 -2.68
C GLU A 29 10.75 -13.68 -2.98
N PHE A 30 11.87 -14.38 -3.16
CA PHE A 30 13.14 -13.83 -3.64
C PHE A 30 13.04 -13.45 -5.11
N ARG A 31 13.42 -12.22 -5.46
CA ARG A 31 13.22 -11.65 -6.80
C ARG A 31 14.52 -11.15 -7.39
N GLU A 32 14.98 -11.82 -8.45
CA GLU A 32 16.15 -11.43 -9.22
C GLU A 32 16.00 -10.05 -9.88
N GLY A 33 17.14 -9.49 -10.26
CA GLY A 33 17.24 -8.16 -10.84
C GLY A 33 18.35 -7.32 -10.21
N PHE A 34 18.30 -6.03 -10.47
CA PHE A 34 19.27 -5.04 -10.00
C PHE A 34 18.61 -3.67 -9.82
N PRO A 35 19.16 -2.78 -8.97
CA PRO A 35 18.68 -1.41 -8.85
C PRO A 35 19.12 -0.59 -10.07
N ILE A 36 18.18 0.12 -10.71
CA ILE A 36 18.45 1.11 -11.76
C ILE A 36 17.95 2.49 -11.31
N GLN A 37 18.78 3.53 -11.49
CA GLN A 37 18.35 4.89 -11.17
C GLN A 37 17.21 5.29 -12.12
N LEU A 38 16.04 5.60 -11.57
CA LEU A 38 14.88 6.08 -12.35
C LEU A 38 15.04 7.57 -12.67
N LEU A 39 15.52 8.33 -11.68
CA LEU A 39 15.82 9.76 -11.81
C LEU A 39 16.87 10.20 -10.80
N LYS A 40 17.51 11.34 -11.09
CA LYS A 40 18.44 12.03 -10.20
C LYS A 40 18.09 13.50 -10.05
N TYR A 41 18.52 14.11 -8.96
CA TYR A 41 18.56 15.56 -8.81
C TYR A 41 19.97 16.07 -9.14
N ASN A 42 20.06 17.00 -10.09
CA ASN A 42 21.29 17.73 -10.37
C ASN A 42 21.30 19.00 -9.51
N GLU A 43 22.15 19.01 -8.47
CA GLU A 43 22.41 20.18 -7.63
C GLU A 43 22.97 21.38 -8.44
N ARG A 44 22.81 22.57 -7.87
CA ARG A 44 23.08 23.85 -8.53
C ARG A 44 24.55 24.01 -8.94
N SER A 45 24.81 23.99 -10.25
CA SER A 45 26.07 24.48 -10.82
C SER A 45 26.05 26.02 -10.90
N GLY A 46 27.22 26.65 -10.79
CA GLY A 46 27.34 28.11 -10.74
C GLY A 46 26.78 28.81 -11.98
N ASN A 47 26.12 29.96 -11.75
CA ASN A 47 25.44 30.83 -12.72
C ASN A 47 24.10 30.29 -13.28
N GLY A 48 22.98 30.77 -12.73
CA GLY A 48 21.73 30.95 -13.48
C GLY A 48 20.50 30.26 -12.91
N ASN A 49 20.49 28.92 -12.86
CA ASN A 49 19.30 28.13 -12.56
C ASN A 49 19.28 27.56 -11.13
N PHE A 50 18.12 27.08 -10.71
CA PHE A 50 17.94 26.17 -9.56
C PHE A 50 18.22 24.72 -9.99
N GLY A 51 18.40 23.80 -9.02
CA GLY A 51 18.69 22.40 -9.32
C GLY A 51 17.50 21.67 -9.98
N GLN A 52 17.80 20.72 -10.86
CA GLN A 52 16.82 20.10 -11.77
C GLN A 52 16.77 18.57 -11.65
N ILE A 53 15.56 18.02 -11.79
CA ILE A 53 15.31 16.59 -11.82
C ILE A 53 15.56 16.05 -13.25
N VAL A 54 16.34 14.98 -13.38
CA VAL A 54 16.64 14.33 -14.67
C VAL A 54 16.23 12.86 -14.62
N LEU A 55 15.33 12.45 -15.51
CA LEU A 55 14.91 11.06 -15.69
C LEU A 55 15.98 10.25 -16.44
N ASN A 56 16.13 8.97 -16.13
CA ASN A 56 16.99 8.04 -16.86
C ASN A 56 16.27 7.42 -18.07
N PRO A 57 16.70 7.65 -19.33
CA PRO A 57 16.07 7.07 -20.52
C PRO A 57 16.02 5.54 -20.52
N GLU A 58 16.99 4.86 -19.91
CA GLU A 58 17.04 3.40 -19.83
C GLU A 58 15.91 2.85 -18.94
N ALA A 59 15.74 3.42 -17.74
CA ALA A 59 14.65 3.09 -16.84
C ALA A 59 13.28 3.38 -17.48
N LEU A 60 13.13 4.52 -18.18
CA LEU A 60 11.90 4.82 -18.93
C LEU A 60 11.65 3.80 -20.06
N ASN A 61 12.68 3.28 -20.73
CA ASN A 61 12.51 2.27 -21.76
C ASN A 61 12.06 0.92 -21.19
N VAL A 62 12.61 0.48 -20.06
CA VAL A 62 12.09 -0.70 -19.31
C VAL A 62 10.61 -0.49 -18.99
N LEU A 63 10.26 0.67 -18.42
CA LEU A 63 8.88 0.98 -18.03
C LEU A 63 7.91 1.02 -19.24
N ARG A 64 8.31 1.58 -20.39
CA ARG A 64 7.47 1.64 -21.62
C ARG A 64 6.97 0.27 -22.08
N THR A 65 7.73 -0.80 -21.86
CA THR A 65 7.35 -2.16 -22.31
C THR A 65 6.19 -2.79 -21.53
N ILE A 66 5.84 -2.22 -20.36
CA ILE A 66 4.85 -2.81 -19.45
C ILE A 66 3.43 -2.60 -19.97
N ASN A 67 2.80 -3.68 -20.42
CA ASN A 67 1.40 -3.69 -20.89
C ASN A 67 0.41 -4.16 -19.81
N GLU A 68 0.89 -4.72 -18.69
CA GLU A 68 0.08 -5.06 -17.53
C GLU A 68 -0.29 -3.82 -16.69
N PRO A 69 -1.40 -3.82 -15.92
CA PRO A 69 -1.71 -2.78 -14.95
C PRO A 69 -0.59 -2.62 -13.90
N LEU A 70 -0.22 -1.37 -13.61
CA LEU A 70 0.83 -1.05 -12.64
C LEU A 70 0.32 -1.03 -11.20
N ALA A 71 1.17 -1.45 -10.28
CA ALA A 71 1.10 -1.13 -8.86
C ALA A 71 2.46 -0.61 -8.38
N ILE A 72 2.51 0.59 -7.82
CA ILE A 72 3.76 1.30 -7.50
C ILE A 72 3.89 1.44 -5.98
N ILE A 73 4.99 0.95 -5.41
CA ILE A 73 5.35 1.08 -4.00
C ILE A 73 6.52 2.05 -3.90
N SER A 74 6.37 3.18 -3.19
CA SER A 74 7.52 4.04 -2.85
C SER A 74 7.86 3.94 -1.38
N VAL A 75 9.15 3.74 -1.07
CA VAL A 75 9.69 3.74 0.29
C VAL A 75 10.35 5.10 0.56
N VAL A 76 9.70 5.91 1.40
CA VAL A 76 10.05 7.31 1.70
C VAL A 76 10.22 7.47 3.21
N GLY A 77 10.99 8.46 3.64
CA GLY A 77 11.30 8.70 5.05
C GLY A 77 12.75 9.11 5.26
N SER A 78 13.07 9.47 6.50
CA SER A 78 14.28 10.22 6.81
C SER A 78 15.57 9.47 6.45
N TYR A 79 16.61 10.24 6.21
CA TYR A 79 17.94 9.78 5.87
C TYR A 79 18.52 8.83 6.93
N ARG A 80 19.28 7.82 6.48
CA ARG A 80 19.90 6.76 7.30
C ARG A 80 18.95 5.90 8.16
N ARG A 81 17.64 5.88 7.89
CA ARG A 81 16.65 5.08 8.65
C ARG A 81 16.30 3.71 8.05
N GLY A 82 17.18 3.11 7.24
CA GLY A 82 17.02 1.73 6.76
C GLY A 82 15.95 1.50 5.68
N LYS A 83 15.62 2.51 4.87
CA LYS A 83 14.61 2.42 3.79
C LYS A 83 14.97 1.40 2.71
N SER A 84 16.16 1.55 2.14
CA SER A 84 16.69 0.73 1.06
C SER A 84 16.74 -0.76 1.46
N TRP A 85 16.97 -1.05 2.74
CA TRP A 85 16.84 -2.41 3.28
C TRP A 85 15.40 -2.92 3.24
N PHE A 86 14.40 -2.13 3.64
CA PHE A 86 13.00 -2.56 3.52
C PHE A 86 12.57 -2.69 2.05
N ALA A 87 13.12 -1.85 1.16
CA ALA A 87 12.96 -2.01 -0.27
C ALA A 87 13.58 -3.33 -0.78
N ASN A 88 14.74 -3.75 -0.27
CA ASN A 88 15.34 -5.07 -0.57
C ASN A 88 14.48 -6.22 -0.07
N VAL A 89 13.89 -6.10 1.11
CA VAL A 89 12.97 -7.11 1.66
C VAL A 89 11.69 -7.22 0.82
N LEU A 90 11.24 -6.16 0.14
CA LEU A 90 10.18 -6.23 -0.90
C LEU A 90 10.63 -6.98 -2.19
N HIS A 91 11.89 -7.41 -2.26
CA HIS A 91 12.42 -8.34 -3.27
C HIS A 91 12.90 -9.66 -2.64
N GLY A 92 12.46 -9.96 -1.41
CA GLY A 92 12.79 -11.16 -0.66
C GLY A 92 14.28 -11.29 -0.36
N ARG A 93 15.02 -10.19 -0.23
CA ARG A 93 16.49 -10.19 -0.11
C ARG A 93 17.02 -9.10 0.82
N HIS A 94 18.29 -9.21 1.16
CA HIS A 94 19.06 -8.19 1.88
C HIS A 94 19.92 -7.33 0.94
N ASP A 95 20.30 -7.85 -0.23
CA ASP A 95 21.35 -7.34 -1.14
C ASP A 95 20.82 -6.77 -2.48
N GLY A 96 19.99 -5.74 -2.41
CA GLY A 96 19.40 -5.07 -3.57
C GLY A 96 19.95 -3.65 -3.82
N PHE A 97 19.12 -2.65 -3.50
CA PHE A 97 19.52 -1.26 -3.36
C PHE A 97 20.64 -1.12 -2.31
N ASP A 98 21.61 -0.22 -2.56
CA ASP A 98 22.76 0.03 -1.68
C ASP A 98 22.32 0.54 -0.30
N LEU A 99 22.83 -0.08 0.77
CA LEU A 99 22.49 0.23 2.16
C LEU A 99 23.39 1.32 2.78
N GLY A 100 24.54 1.62 2.16
CA GLY A 100 25.28 2.86 2.42
C GLY A 100 25.94 3.00 3.79
N ALA A 101 26.83 2.07 4.16
CA ALA A 101 27.58 2.11 5.44
C ALA A 101 28.50 3.35 5.64
N LYS A 102 28.74 4.17 4.60
CA LYS A 102 29.68 5.31 4.58
C LYS A 102 29.04 6.60 5.10
N VAL A 103 29.85 7.62 5.37
CA VAL A 103 29.44 8.90 6.01
C VAL A 103 28.70 9.86 5.05
N GLU A 104 28.68 9.57 3.75
CA GLU A 104 27.98 10.36 2.73
C GLU A 104 26.72 9.64 2.22
N GLY A 105 25.80 10.38 1.59
CA GLY A 105 24.51 9.85 1.14
C GLY A 105 24.64 9.04 -0.15
N CYS A 106 24.19 7.79 -0.12
CA CYS A 106 24.34 6.83 -1.21
C CYS A 106 23.20 6.95 -2.25
N THR A 107 21.94 6.75 -1.85
CA THR A 107 20.78 7.00 -2.73
C THR A 107 20.58 8.50 -2.96
N ARG A 108 20.97 9.01 -4.14
CA ARG A 108 20.54 10.32 -4.67
C ARG A 108 19.48 10.13 -5.76
N GLY A 109 18.38 10.88 -5.72
CA GLY A 109 17.25 10.71 -6.64
C GLY A 109 16.25 9.64 -6.18
N ILE A 110 15.75 8.85 -7.16
CA ILE A 110 14.92 7.66 -6.93
C ILE A 110 15.49 6.52 -7.77
N TYR A 111 15.59 5.33 -7.17
CA TYR A 111 15.95 4.09 -7.86
C TYR A 111 14.72 3.18 -7.94
N MET A 112 14.64 2.37 -8.99
CA MET A 112 13.65 1.32 -9.15
C MET A 112 14.32 -0.04 -9.29
N TRP A 113 13.61 -1.13 -8.99
CA TRP A 113 14.09 -2.48 -9.28
C TRP A 113 13.85 -2.86 -10.75
N SER A 114 14.84 -3.49 -11.38
CA SER A 114 14.75 -3.97 -12.76
C SER A 114 15.09 -5.47 -12.83
N PRO A 115 14.21 -6.33 -13.40
CA PRO A 115 12.89 -6.01 -13.95
C PRO A 115 11.83 -5.81 -12.86
N PRO A 116 10.82 -4.94 -13.06
CA PRO A 116 9.63 -4.90 -12.22
C PRO A 116 8.90 -6.26 -12.24
N PHE A 117 8.48 -6.74 -11.07
CA PHE A 117 8.02 -8.13 -10.91
C PHE A 117 6.51 -8.29 -11.16
N LYS A 118 6.08 -9.52 -11.45
CA LYS A 118 4.66 -9.86 -11.60
C LYS A 118 4.09 -10.27 -10.25
N LEU A 119 2.89 -9.81 -9.95
CA LEU A 119 2.11 -10.26 -8.80
C LEU A 119 0.69 -10.54 -9.27
N GLU A 120 0.10 -11.64 -8.82
CA GLU A 120 -1.31 -11.92 -9.09
C GLU A 120 -2.17 -11.41 -7.94
N SER A 121 -3.36 -10.91 -8.26
CA SER A 121 -4.36 -10.60 -7.24
C SER A 121 -5.76 -10.87 -7.76
N LYS A 122 -6.50 -11.68 -7.00
CA LYS A 122 -7.91 -11.97 -7.22
C LYS A 122 -8.76 -10.73 -6.91
N GLN A 123 -9.65 -10.39 -7.82
CA GLN A 123 -10.57 -9.26 -7.71
C GLN A 123 -11.88 -9.62 -7.00
N PHE A 124 -12.66 -8.59 -6.67
CA PHE A 124 -13.94 -8.72 -5.96
C PHE A 124 -15.03 -9.47 -6.74
N ASP A 125 -14.92 -9.54 -8.07
CA ASP A 125 -15.76 -10.37 -8.95
C ASP A 125 -15.22 -11.81 -9.11
N GLY A 126 -14.02 -12.08 -8.60
CA GLY A 126 -13.32 -13.35 -8.67
C GLY A 126 -12.28 -13.45 -9.79
N GLU A 127 -12.16 -12.47 -10.68
CA GLU A 127 -11.18 -12.46 -11.77
C GLU A 127 -9.74 -12.38 -11.22
N ILE A 128 -8.82 -13.20 -11.71
CA ILE A 128 -7.40 -13.12 -11.33
C ILE A 128 -6.71 -12.20 -12.33
N ILE A 129 -6.30 -11.01 -11.88
CA ILE A 129 -5.47 -10.13 -12.68
C ILE A 129 -4.00 -10.32 -12.33
N GLN A 130 -3.15 -10.23 -13.35
CA GLN A 130 -1.70 -10.14 -13.20
C GLN A 130 -1.30 -8.67 -13.31
N LYS A 131 -0.76 -8.11 -12.22
CA LYS A 131 -0.29 -6.72 -12.13
C LYS A 131 1.23 -6.67 -12.08
N ARG A 132 1.81 -5.58 -12.57
CA ARG A 132 3.25 -5.34 -12.56
C ARG A 132 3.61 -4.44 -11.38
N VAL A 133 4.42 -4.95 -10.47
CA VAL A 133 4.84 -4.23 -9.26
C VAL A 133 6.17 -3.53 -9.48
N ILE A 134 6.20 -2.23 -9.24
CA ILE A 134 7.40 -1.39 -9.25
C ILE A 134 7.66 -0.97 -7.80
N VAL A 135 8.85 -1.28 -7.28
CA VAL A 135 9.33 -0.74 -5.99
C VAL A 135 10.30 0.39 -6.29
N LEU A 136 10.11 1.51 -5.60
CA LEU A 136 10.91 2.73 -5.68
C LEU A 136 11.58 3.00 -4.32
N ASP A 137 12.91 2.99 -4.28
CA ASP A 137 13.68 3.48 -3.12
C ASP A 137 13.98 4.96 -3.32
N SER A 138 13.61 5.79 -2.34
CA SER A 138 13.86 7.23 -2.38
C SER A 138 15.16 7.61 -1.67
N GLU A 139 15.81 8.65 -2.18
CA GLU A 139 16.75 9.44 -1.39
C GLU A 139 16.17 9.79 0.00
N GLY A 140 17.04 9.86 1.00
CA GLY A 140 16.65 10.25 2.35
C GLY A 140 16.21 11.70 2.41
N ILE A 141 14.96 11.95 2.80
CA ILE A 141 14.57 13.29 3.24
C ILE A 141 15.34 13.63 4.52
N ASP A 142 15.65 14.90 4.77
CA ASP A 142 16.33 15.37 6.00
C ASP A 142 17.85 15.07 6.09
N ASP A 143 18.56 14.81 4.98
CA ASP A 143 20.03 14.98 4.99
C ASP A 143 20.34 16.50 5.11
N PRO A 144 21.16 16.97 6.09
CA PRO A 144 21.51 18.38 6.23
C PRO A 144 22.27 18.99 5.03
N LYS A 145 22.72 18.18 4.06
CA LYS A 145 23.31 18.63 2.78
C LYS A 145 22.28 18.75 1.64
N GLN A 146 21.03 18.33 1.85
CA GLN A 146 19.97 18.28 0.84
C GLN A 146 19.33 19.65 0.58
N ASP A 147 19.00 19.93 -0.68
CA ASP A 147 18.17 21.09 -1.06
C ASP A 147 16.73 20.91 -0.53
N GLU A 148 16.20 21.88 0.21
CA GLU A 148 14.86 21.81 0.83
C GLU A 148 13.73 21.77 -0.22
N ASN A 149 13.91 22.44 -1.36
CA ASN A 149 12.97 22.38 -2.48
C ASN A 149 13.03 20.98 -3.12
N TRP A 150 14.22 20.38 -3.24
CA TRP A 150 14.35 18.99 -3.70
C TRP A 150 13.67 18.02 -2.74
N ALA A 151 13.91 18.12 -1.43
CA ALA A 151 13.28 17.27 -0.42
C ALA A 151 11.74 17.31 -0.50
N THR A 152 11.18 18.49 -0.74
CA THR A 152 9.74 18.70 -0.94
C THR A 152 9.25 18.12 -2.27
N LYS A 153 9.96 18.39 -3.39
CA LYS A 153 9.64 17.86 -4.72
C LYS A 153 9.69 16.32 -4.74
N LEU A 154 10.71 15.72 -4.15
CA LEU A 154 10.88 14.27 -3.98
C LEU A 154 9.69 13.65 -3.23
N PHE A 155 9.28 14.25 -2.11
CA PHE A 155 8.16 13.76 -1.30
C PHE A 155 6.83 13.82 -2.08
N ILE A 156 6.52 14.95 -2.71
CA ILE A 156 5.31 15.11 -3.53
C ILE A 156 5.32 14.18 -4.76
N LEU A 157 6.48 14.02 -5.41
CA LEU A 157 6.64 13.10 -6.55
C LEU A 157 6.36 11.65 -6.12
N CYS A 158 7.01 11.18 -5.06
CA CYS A 158 6.79 9.82 -4.53
C CYS A 158 5.32 9.60 -4.12
N LEU A 159 4.67 10.59 -3.50
CA LEU A 159 3.26 10.52 -3.14
C LEU A 159 2.36 10.38 -4.37
N VAL A 160 2.60 11.19 -5.40
CA VAL A 160 1.74 11.27 -6.59
C VAL A 160 1.94 10.09 -7.55
N VAL A 161 3.14 9.53 -7.67
CA VAL A 161 3.37 8.33 -8.51
C VAL A 161 2.84 7.04 -7.88
N SER A 162 2.81 6.94 -6.55
CA SER A 162 2.54 5.70 -5.83
C SER A 162 1.11 5.17 -5.98
N SER A 163 0.97 3.85 -5.90
CA SER A 163 -0.26 3.14 -5.48
C SER A 163 -0.24 2.85 -3.97
N THR A 164 0.95 2.62 -3.40
CA THR A 164 1.18 2.52 -1.96
C THR A 164 2.42 3.32 -1.57
N PHE A 165 2.26 4.21 -0.59
CA PHE A 165 3.31 5.09 -0.09
C PHE A 165 3.69 4.64 1.32
N ILE A 166 4.93 4.16 1.46
CA ILE A 166 5.48 3.66 2.71
C ILE A 166 6.31 4.77 3.34
N TYR A 167 5.89 5.28 4.49
CA TYR A 167 6.63 6.27 5.27
C TYR A 167 7.35 5.60 6.45
N ASN A 168 8.67 5.48 6.34
CA ASN A 168 9.55 4.79 7.27
C ASN A 168 10.09 5.76 8.33
N ILE A 169 9.53 5.68 9.53
CA ILE A 169 9.93 6.37 10.76
C ILE A 169 10.84 5.44 11.58
N ASN A 170 11.69 5.99 12.44
CA ASN A 170 12.54 5.22 13.34
C ASN A 170 12.23 5.57 14.81
N GLY A 171 12.01 4.54 15.62
CA GLY A 171 11.63 4.63 17.03
C GLY A 171 10.20 5.11 17.24
N ILE A 172 10.04 5.90 18.31
CA ILE A 172 8.79 6.56 18.68
C ILE A 172 8.66 7.86 17.88
N VAL A 173 7.45 8.15 17.39
CA VAL A 173 7.15 9.36 16.61
C VAL A 173 7.57 10.64 17.38
N GLY A 174 8.66 11.27 16.94
CA GLY A 174 9.21 12.48 17.55
C GLY A 174 8.64 13.77 16.95
N LYS A 175 9.20 14.92 17.38
CA LYS A 175 8.87 16.22 16.76
C LYS A 175 9.41 16.34 15.34
N ASP A 176 10.59 15.77 15.10
CA ASP A 176 11.34 15.97 13.87
C ASP A 176 10.75 15.11 12.74
N ASP A 177 10.36 13.85 13.03
CA ASP A 177 9.69 12.94 12.08
C ASP A 177 8.34 13.48 11.55
N ILE A 178 7.73 14.39 12.30
CA ILE A 178 6.43 15.00 12.02
C ILE A 178 6.55 16.22 11.09
N GLY A 179 7.74 16.81 10.94
CA GLY A 179 7.98 17.99 10.11
C GLY A 179 7.47 17.83 8.67
N LYS A 180 7.73 16.67 8.05
CA LYS A 180 7.28 16.37 6.66
C LYS A 180 5.93 15.66 6.58
N LEU A 181 5.44 15.04 7.66
CA LEU A 181 4.02 14.65 7.77
C LEU A 181 3.07 15.85 7.76
N TYR A 182 3.56 17.06 8.07
CA TYR A 182 2.78 18.29 7.89
C TYR A 182 2.44 18.57 6.40
N LEU A 183 3.27 18.15 5.44
CA LEU A 183 2.98 18.29 4.00
C LEU A 183 1.70 17.53 3.60
N MET A 184 1.41 16.41 4.27
CA MET A 184 0.16 15.65 4.09
C MET A 184 -1.11 16.37 4.62
N THR A 185 -0.98 17.54 5.26
CA THR A 185 -2.14 18.29 5.81
C THR A 185 -2.73 19.31 4.87
N ASP A 186 -1.93 19.74 3.89
CA ASP A 186 -2.26 20.84 2.99
C ASP A 186 -1.83 20.46 1.56
N LEU A 187 -2.16 19.22 1.18
CA LEU A 187 -1.95 18.68 -0.16
C LEU A 187 -2.55 19.59 -1.23
N SER A 188 -3.62 20.32 -0.89
CA SER A 188 -4.22 21.43 -1.65
C SER A 188 -3.25 22.52 -2.15
N LYS A 189 -2.08 22.72 -1.52
CA LYS A 189 -1.03 23.64 -2.00
C LYS A 189 -0.11 23.03 -3.06
N PHE A 190 -0.01 21.70 -3.08
CA PHE A 190 0.96 20.95 -3.87
C PHE A 190 0.29 20.13 -4.99
N ILE A 191 -1.00 19.86 -4.86
CA ILE A 191 -1.76 18.99 -5.76
C ILE A 191 -3.18 19.54 -5.87
N LYS A 192 -3.60 19.92 -7.09
CA LYS A 192 -5.02 20.07 -7.41
C LYS A 192 -5.61 18.69 -7.70
N GLU A 193 -6.51 18.29 -6.82
CA GLU A 193 -7.21 16.99 -6.83
C GLU A 193 -8.14 16.87 -8.07
N PRO A 194 -8.39 15.65 -8.59
CA PRO A 194 -9.43 15.41 -9.59
C PRO A 194 -10.82 15.37 -8.96
N GLU A 195 -11.84 15.71 -9.75
CA GLU A 195 -13.25 15.70 -9.30
C GLU A 195 -13.81 14.28 -9.11
N VAL A 196 -13.18 13.26 -9.71
CA VAL A 196 -13.61 11.86 -9.68
C VAL A 196 -12.40 10.92 -9.58
N GLY A 197 -12.44 10.01 -8.60
CA GLY A 197 -11.46 8.92 -8.41
C GLY A 197 -10.31 9.27 -7.46
N ASP A 198 -9.86 8.27 -6.69
CA ASP A 198 -8.75 8.44 -5.75
C ASP A 198 -7.41 8.55 -6.52
N PHE A 199 -6.76 9.71 -6.41
CA PHE A 199 -5.39 9.92 -6.90
C PHE A 199 -4.33 9.52 -5.87
N LEU A 200 -4.69 9.57 -4.58
CA LEU A 200 -3.80 9.31 -3.45
C LEU A 200 -3.49 7.81 -3.29
N PRO A 201 -2.26 7.46 -2.89
CA PRO A 201 -1.89 6.08 -2.57
C PRO A 201 -2.48 5.63 -1.24
N ARG A 202 -2.58 4.31 -1.06
CA ARG A 202 -2.66 3.70 0.28
C ARG A 202 -1.42 4.12 1.08
N LEU A 203 -1.61 4.73 2.24
CA LEU A 203 -0.53 5.09 3.14
C LEU A 203 -0.19 3.90 4.06
N VAL A 204 1.09 3.65 4.27
CA VAL A 204 1.61 2.68 5.25
C VAL A 204 2.69 3.38 6.06
N ILE A 205 2.60 3.34 7.38
CA ILE A 205 3.65 3.81 8.28
C ILE A 205 4.43 2.60 8.80
N LEU A 206 5.75 2.66 8.73
CA LEU A 206 6.64 1.72 9.42
C LEU A 206 7.30 2.44 10.59
N LEU A 207 7.16 1.91 11.80
CA LEU A 207 7.89 2.36 12.99
C LEU A 207 9.04 1.35 13.21
N ARG A 208 10.23 1.65 12.69
CA ARG A 208 11.43 0.81 12.84
C ARG A 208 12.00 0.88 14.24
N ASP A 209 12.70 -0.17 14.69
CA ASP A 209 13.38 -0.24 15.99
C ASP A 209 12.42 0.04 17.17
N PHE A 210 11.16 -0.36 17.03
CA PHE A 210 10.13 -0.17 18.04
C PHE A 210 10.46 -1.00 19.29
N SER A 211 10.49 -0.33 20.44
CA SER A 211 11.14 -0.84 21.67
C SER A 211 10.27 -0.64 22.93
N LEU A 212 8.97 -0.44 22.72
CA LEU A 212 7.93 -0.46 23.77
C LEU A 212 7.09 -1.74 23.64
N GLU A 213 6.32 -2.07 24.67
CA GLU A 213 5.28 -3.11 24.57
C GLU A 213 4.34 -2.83 23.38
N SER A 214 4.10 -3.85 22.56
CA SER A 214 3.24 -3.77 21.37
C SER A 214 1.82 -3.29 21.73
N PRO A 215 1.39 -2.10 21.25
CA PRO A 215 0.14 -1.49 21.66
C PRO A 215 -1.08 -2.28 21.15
N GLY A 216 -2.24 -2.06 21.78
CA GLY A 216 -3.51 -2.67 21.33
C GLY A 216 -3.87 -2.37 19.87
N SER A 217 -3.39 -1.24 19.35
CA SER A 217 -3.37 -0.87 17.93
C SER A 217 -2.21 0.12 17.68
N PHE A 218 -1.26 -0.24 16.81
CA PHE A 218 -0.18 0.65 16.38
C PHE A 218 -0.70 1.93 15.71
N LYS A 219 -1.86 1.84 15.06
CA LYS A 219 -2.52 2.94 14.35
C LYS A 219 -3.16 3.94 15.28
N GLU A 220 -3.83 3.48 16.34
CA GLU A 220 -4.35 4.37 17.38
C GLU A 220 -3.20 5.05 18.14
N TYR A 221 -2.15 4.30 18.48
CA TYR A 221 -0.92 4.81 19.06
C TYR A 221 -0.27 5.91 18.19
N PHE A 222 -0.05 5.65 16.90
CA PHE A 222 0.52 6.61 15.97
C PHE A 222 -0.33 7.89 15.89
N LEU A 223 -1.66 7.76 15.78
CA LEU A 223 -2.57 8.90 15.72
C LEU A 223 -2.63 9.70 17.02
N GLU A 224 -2.44 9.06 18.18
CA GLU A 224 -2.33 9.73 19.48
C GLU A 224 -1.04 10.54 19.56
N LYS A 225 0.14 9.93 19.31
CA LYS A 225 1.43 10.64 19.37
C LYS A 225 1.51 11.76 18.32
N LEU A 226 1.03 11.51 17.11
CA LEU A 226 0.92 12.51 16.05
C LEU A 226 0.00 13.67 16.46
N ASN A 227 -1.14 13.40 17.10
CA ASN A 227 -2.04 14.45 17.56
C ASN A 227 -1.43 15.29 18.70
N ASN A 228 -0.68 14.68 19.61
CA ASN A 228 -0.06 15.37 20.74
C ASN A 228 1.06 16.34 20.30
N VAL A 229 1.69 16.09 19.15
CA VAL A 229 2.74 16.96 18.57
C VAL A 229 2.17 17.91 17.51
N ASN A 230 1.31 17.42 16.61
CA ASN A 230 0.72 18.20 15.53
C ASN A 230 -0.74 17.78 15.28
N PRO A 231 -1.72 18.41 15.96
CA PRO A 231 -3.15 18.16 15.76
C PRO A 231 -3.64 18.39 14.32
N LYS A 232 -2.93 19.19 13.51
CA LYS A 232 -3.25 19.36 12.08
C LYS A 232 -2.81 18.15 11.27
N ALA A 233 -1.63 17.57 11.57
CA ALA A 233 -1.16 16.31 10.97
C ALA A 233 -2.12 15.15 11.21
N ALA A 234 -2.52 14.94 12.47
CA ALA A 234 -3.48 13.89 12.81
C ALA A 234 -4.86 14.06 12.15
N LYS A 235 -5.31 15.31 11.94
CA LYS A 235 -6.57 15.61 11.22
C LYS A 235 -6.42 15.46 9.70
N GLY A 236 -5.30 15.91 9.13
CA GLY A 236 -5.01 15.80 7.70
C GLY A 236 -4.95 14.35 7.25
N ILE A 237 -4.16 13.52 7.94
CA ILE A 237 -4.05 12.09 7.61
C ILE A 237 -5.40 11.38 7.74
N LYS A 238 -6.18 11.64 8.80
CA LYS A 238 -7.54 11.13 8.96
C LYS A 238 -8.55 11.62 7.89
N LYS A 239 -8.28 12.73 7.20
CA LYS A 239 -9.14 13.29 6.15
C LYS A 239 -8.78 12.72 4.78
N PHE A 240 -7.49 12.69 4.44
CA PHE A 240 -7.01 12.38 3.09
C PHE A 240 -6.72 10.88 2.88
N PHE A 241 -6.39 10.13 3.94
CA PHE A 241 -6.13 8.69 3.85
C PHE A 241 -7.22 7.93 4.61
N TYR A 242 -8.32 7.66 3.91
CA TYR A 242 -9.53 7.01 4.45
C TYR A 242 -9.28 5.65 5.10
N GLY A 243 -8.16 5.00 4.77
CA GLY A 243 -7.48 4.07 5.66
C GLY A 243 -5.98 4.06 5.34
N PHE A 244 -5.18 3.86 6.39
CA PHE A 244 -3.74 3.69 6.31
C PHE A 244 -3.29 2.66 7.35
N ASP A 245 -2.21 1.94 7.09
CA ASP A 245 -1.70 0.91 7.99
C ASP A 245 -0.52 1.41 8.82
N VAL A 246 -0.28 0.81 9.99
CA VAL A 246 0.89 1.10 10.83
C VAL A 246 1.44 -0.21 11.37
N PHE A 247 2.71 -0.49 11.07
CA PHE A 247 3.44 -1.65 11.58
C PHE A 247 4.58 -1.17 12.48
N GLY A 248 4.68 -1.71 13.69
CA GLY A 248 5.87 -1.56 14.53
C GLY A 248 6.78 -2.74 14.27
N LEU A 249 7.98 -2.46 13.74
CA LEU A 249 9.01 -3.48 13.51
C LEU A 249 10.03 -3.34 14.65
N PRO A 250 10.31 -4.40 15.43
CA PRO A 250 11.25 -4.31 16.54
C PRO A 250 12.70 -4.12 16.05
N HIS A 251 13.66 -4.08 16.96
CA HIS A 251 15.07 -4.03 16.60
C HIS A 251 15.54 -5.42 16.07
N PRO A 252 16.40 -5.52 15.04
CA PRO A 252 16.77 -6.81 14.41
C PRO A 252 17.60 -7.80 15.26
N GLY A 253 17.66 -7.66 16.58
CA GLY A 253 18.49 -8.46 17.51
C GLY A 253 20.02 -8.29 17.39
N CYS A 254 20.52 -7.90 16.21
CA CYS A 254 21.92 -8.02 15.85
C CYS A 254 22.82 -6.84 16.33
N LYS A 255 24.14 -7.08 16.37
CA LYS A 255 25.13 -6.09 16.82
C LYS A 255 25.27 -4.95 15.81
N LYS A 256 25.71 -3.77 16.27
CA LYS A 256 25.96 -2.58 15.42
C LYS A 256 26.74 -2.87 14.13
N THR A 257 27.76 -3.74 14.18
CA THR A 257 28.56 -4.10 13.00
C THR A 257 27.74 -4.86 11.94
N MET A 258 26.70 -5.60 12.33
CA MET A 258 25.75 -6.24 11.41
C MET A 258 24.69 -5.23 10.92
N LEU A 259 24.21 -4.33 11.79
CA LEU A 259 23.31 -3.23 11.35
C LEU A 259 23.94 -2.31 10.30
N GLN A 260 25.27 -2.17 10.30
CA GLN A 260 26.03 -1.44 9.27
C GLN A 260 26.24 -2.24 7.98
N HIS A 261 25.97 -3.55 8.00
CA HIS A 261 26.23 -4.50 6.92
C HIS A 261 25.05 -5.47 6.73
N MET A 262 23.82 -4.95 6.82
CA MET A 262 22.60 -5.75 6.71
C MET A 262 22.48 -6.49 5.37
N GLU A 263 23.17 -6.02 4.33
CA GLU A 263 23.30 -6.71 3.03
C GLU A 263 23.99 -8.08 3.16
N ASN A 264 24.74 -8.32 4.24
CA ASN A 264 25.40 -9.59 4.58
C ASN A 264 24.72 -10.32 5.75
N ALA A 265 23.53 -9.89 6.19
CA ALA A 265 22.82 -10.53 7.29
C ALA A 265 22.21 -11.88 6.85
N ILE A 266 22.44 -12.92 7.64
CA ILE A 266 21.74 -14.21 7.52
C ILE A 266 20.48 -14.12 8.39
N THR A 267 19.29 -14.38 7.84
CA THR A 267 18.02 -14.21 8.56
C THR A 267 17.93 -15.02 9.84
N ASP A 268 18.43 -16.26 9.85
CA ASP A 268 18.45 -17.15 11.02
C ASP A 268 19.31 -16.62 12.19
N ASN A 269 20.10 -15.56 11.97
CA ASN A 269 20.87 -14.85 12.99
C ASN A 269 20.25 -13.49 13.40
N LEU A 270 19.05 -13.18 12.91
CA LEU A 270 18.23 -12.04 13.33
C LEU A 270 17.23 -12.48 14.42
N ASP A 271 16.54 -11.52 15.02
CA ASP A 271 15.49 -11.77 15.99
C ASP A 271 14.23 -12.36 15.34
N GLU A 272 13.60 -13.37 15.98
CA GLU A 272 12.45 -14.09 15.43
C GLU A 272 11.18 -13.22 15.36
N GLU A 273 10.92 -12.38 16.38
CA GLU A 273 9.80 -11.43 16.38
C GLU A 273 10.00 -10.35 15.30
N PHE A 274 11.25 -9.94 15.07
CA PHE A 274 11.59 -9.06 13.95
C PHE A 274 11.30 -9.67 12.59
N VAL A 275 11.67 -10.94 12.35
CA VAL A 275 11.41 -11.61 11.08
C VAL A 275 9.90 -11.81 10.88
N GLU A 276 9.15 -12.23 11.91
CA GLU A 276 7.70 -12.43 11.81
C GLU A 276 6.95 -11.13 11.50
N GLU A 277 7.21 -10.04 12.22
CA GLU A 277 6.54 -8.75 11.98
C GLU A 277 6.91 -8.13 10.62
N VAL A 278 8.15 -8.31 10.16
CA VAL A 278 8.58 -7.90 8.81
C VAL A 278 7.82 -8.69 7.73
N GLU A 279 7.69 -10.01 7.89
CA GLU A 279 6.88 -10.81 6.97
C GLU A 279 5.41 -10.40 6.99
N ASN A 280 4.83 -10.20 8.19
CA ASN A 280 3.42 -9.85 8.35
C ASN A 280 3.11 -8.48 7.73
N ALA A 281 4.01 -7.50 7.86
CA ALA A 281 3.94 -6.23 7.14
C ALA A 281 3.95 -6.44 5.61
N VAL A 282 4.88 -7.22 5.06
CA VAL A 282 5.01 -7.43 3.61
C VAL A 282 3.83 -8.22 3.02
N LYS A 283 3.36 -9.29 3.70
CA LYS A 283 2.13 -10.03 3.35
C LYS A 283 0.92 -9.08 3.32
N SER A 284 0.79 -8.20 4.32
CA SER A 284 -0.29 -7.21 4.42
C SER A 284 -0.19 -6.10 3.37
N ILE A 285 1.03 -5.72 2.95
CA ILE A 285 1.27 -4.80 1.84
C ILE A 285 0.76 -5.44 0.54
N TYR A 286 1.24 -6.63 0.15
CA TYR A 286 0.91 -7.23 -1.17
C TYR A 286 -0.53 -7.68 -1.33
N SER A 287 -1.12 -8.30 -0.31
CA SER A 287 -2.52 -8.75 -0.32
C SER A 287 -3.52 -7.61 -0.55
N GLN A 288 -3.13 -6.38 -0.18
CA GLN A 288 -3.91 -5.15 -0.32
C GLN A 288 -3.24 -4.12 -1.25
N LEU A 289 -2.32 -4.54 -2.13
CA LEU A 289 -1.59 -3.63 -3.01
C LEU A 289 -2.51 -3.17 -4.17
N PRO A 290 -2.95 -1.89 -4.21
CA PRO A 290 -3.88 -1.42 -5.23
C PRO A 290 -3.16 -1.13 -6.54
N LEU A 291 -3.92 -1.03 -7.64
CA LEU A 291 -3.41 -0.55 -8.92
C LEU A 291 -3.23 0.97 -8.89
N LYS A 292 -2.38 1.52 -9.75
CA LYS A 292 -2.44 2.95 -10.10
C LYS A 292 -3.48 3.15 -11.20
N TYR A 293 -4.28 4.21 -11.09
CA TYR A 293 -5.32 4.56 -12.06
C TYR A 293 -5.10 5.95 -12.65
N ILE A 294 -5.67 6.16 -13.84
CA ILE A 294 -5.88 7.46 -14.48
C ILE A 294 -7.40 7.58 -14.65
N GLY A 295 -8.06 8.25 -13.69
CA GLY A 295 -9.52 8.22 -13.55
C GLY A 295 -10.04 6.79 -13.37
N SER A 296 -10.85 6.31 -14.33
CA SER A 296 -11.38 4.94 -14.38
C SER A 296 -10.52 3.96 -15.18
N SER A 297 -9.42 4.39 -15.79
CA SER A 297 -8.50 3.52 -16.55
C SER A 297 -7.34 3.03 -15.67
N THR A 298 -6.90 1.78 -15.83
CA THR A 298 -5.68 1.30 -15.16
C THR A 298 -4.44 1.92 -15.81
N MET A 299 -3.48 2.39 -15.01
CA MET A 299 -2.22 2.94 -15.52
C MET A 299 -1.30 1.80 -15.99
N LYS A 300 -0.72 1.97 -17.19
CA LYS A 300 0.24 1.05 -17.81
C LYS A 300 1.59 1.75 -18.04
N GLY A 301 2.60 1.00 -18.46
CA GLY A 301 3.98 1.47 -18.63
C GLY A 301 4.16 2.77 -19.42
N MET A 302 3.63 2.82 -20.65
CA MET A 302 3.64 4.02 -21.50
C MET A 302 3.00 5.25 -20.81
N ALA A 303 1.83 5.06 -20.19
CA ALA A 303 1.08 6.12 -19.52
C ALA A 303 1.83 6.65 -18.28
N PHE A 304 2.46 5.76 -17.51
CA PHE A 304 3.28 6.12 -16.35
C PHE A 304 4.55 6.87 -16.74
N VAL A 305 5.21 6.48 -17.84
CA VAL A 305 6.40 7.18 -18.36
C VAL A 305 6.04 8.61 -18.79
N LYS A 306 4.93 8.81 -19.49
CA LYS A 306 4.41 10.15 -19.81
C LYS A 306 4.08 10.94 -18.54
N PHE A 307 3.43 10.33 -17.55
CA PHE A 307 3.13 10.98 -16.26
C PHE A 307 4.40 11.44 -15.53
N LEU A 308 5.45 10.61 -15.50
CA LEU A 308 6.75 10.97 -14.93
C LEU A 308 7.39 12.15 -15.68
N GLN A 309 7.37 12.13 -17.01
CA GLN A 309 7.90 13.20 -17.86
C GLN A 309 7.19 14.52 -17.57
N ASP A 310 5.85 14.54 -17.60
CA ASP A 310 5.05 15.75 -17.39
C ASP A 310 5.18 16.30 -15.95
N THR A 311 5.21 15.41 -14.96
CA THR A 311 5.41 15.79 -13.55
C THR A 311 6.80 16.39 -13.34
N VAL A 312 7.84 15.80 -13.92
CA VAL A 312 9.22 16.31 -13.83
C VAL A 312 9.40 17.62 -14.60
N GLU A 313 8.81 17.76 -15.78
CA GLU A 313 8.82 19.02 -16.53
C GLU A 313 8.14 20.14 -15.73
N ARG A 314 6.96 19.88 -15.15
CA ARG A 314 6.28 20.83 -14.26
C ARG A 314 7.11 21.16 -13.02
N MET A 315 7.72 20.18 -12.35
CA MET A 315 8.62 20.42 -11.20
C MET A 315 9.92 21.15 -11.55
N ASN A 316 10.40 21.04 -12.80
CA ASN A 316 11.57 21.77 -13.31
C ASN A 316 11.23 23.16 -13.87
N SER A 317 9.95 23.49 -14.07
CA SER A 317 9.50 24.79 -14.61
C SER A 317 9.66 25.96 -13.64
N SER A 318 9.76 25.70 -12.33
CA SER A 318 10.02 26.74 -11.33
C SER A 318 10.72 26.20 -10.08
N GLU A 319 11.41 27.09 -9.36
CA GLU A 319 12.06 26.78 -8.09
C GLU A 319 11.01 26.48 -7.01
N THR A 320 10.04 27.39 -6.85
CA THR A 320 9.12 27.48 -5.70
C THR A 320 7.72 26.92 -5.92
N SER A 321 7.19 26.93 -7.15
CA SER A 321 5.87 26.34 -7.43
C SER A 321 6.01 24.84 -7.62
N THR A 322 5.39 24.10 -6.71
CA THR A 322 5.32 22.63 -6.68
C THR A 322 3.91 22.11 -6.92
N LEU A 323 2.98 22.99 -7.32
CA LEU A 323 1.58 22.66 -7.57
C LEU A 323 1.41 21.83 -8.86
N LEU A 324 1.12 20.54 -8.68
CA LEU A 324 0.67 19.63 -9.73
C LEU A 324 -0.84 19.78 -9.95
N SER A 325 -1.33 19.42 -11.14
CA SER A 325 -2.75 19.51 -11.51
C SER A 325 -3.17 18.20 -12.14
N ILE A 326 -3.53 17.23 -11.29
CA ILE A 326 -3.76 15.84 -11.68
C ILE A 326 -4.71 15.69 -12.88
N PRO A 327 -5.83 16.44 -13.00
CA PRO A 327 -6.66 16.42 -14.21
C PRO A 327 -5.94 16.86 -15.49
N SER A 328 -5.04 17.84 -15.39
CA SER A 328 -4.26 18.38 -16.52
C SER A 328 -3.15 17.42 -16.95
N GLU A 329 -2.48 16.77 -15.99
CA GLU A 329 -1.57 15.66 -16.28
C GLU A 329 -2.33 14.50 -16.94
N TYR A 330 -3.47 14.08 -16.37
CA TYR A 330 -4.29 12.99 -16.90
C TYR A 330 -4.75 13.25 -18.34
N GLU A 331 -5.20 14.46 -18.68
CA GLU A 331 -5.57 14.78 -20.06
C GLU A 331 -4.37 14.73 -21.03
N SER A 332 -3.18 15.21 -20.62
CA SER A 332 -1.98 15.11 -21.45
C SER A 332 -1.57 13.66 -21.70
N ILE A 333 -1.69 12.79 -20.69
CA ILE A 333 -1.42 11.36 -20.83
C ILE A 333 -2.47 10.68 -21.73
N ILE A 334 -3.75 11.01 -21.57
CA ILE A 334 -4.85 10.45 -22.39
C ILE A 334 -4.63 10.75 -23.88
N GLN A 335 -4.34 12.00 -24.24
CA GLN A 335 -4.07 12.39 -25.63
C GLN A 335 -2.76 11.81 -26.18
N TYR A 336 -1.72 11.68 -25.35
CA TYR A 336 -0.46 11.05 -25.77
C TYR A 336 -0.63 9.55 -26.01
N VAL A 337 -1.27 8.82 -25.09
CA VAL A 337 -1.49 7.37 -25.22
C VAL A 337 -2.41 7.04 -26.39
N SER A 338 -3.43 7.86 -26.68
CA SER A 338 -4.28 7.65 -27.85
C SER A 338 -3.55 7.93 -29.17
N HIS A 339 -2.66 8.93 -29.21
CA HIS A 339 -1.80 9.18 -30.38
C HIS A 339 -0.83 8.03 -30.65
N GLU A 340 -0.07 7.59 -29.64
CA GLU A 340 0.90 6.49 -29.79
C GLU A 340 0.20 5.17 -30.15
N ALA A 341 -0.92 4.84 -29.51
CA ALA A 341 -1.71 3.66 -29.85
C ALA A 341 -2.28 3.73 -31.27
N THR A 342 -2.65 4.92 -31.76
CA THR A 342 -3.06 5.13 -33.16
C THR A 342 -1.90 4.84 -34.11
N ASN A 343 -0.74 5.47 -33.88
CA ASN A 343 0.46 5.30 -34.70
C ASN A 343 0.86 3.82 -34.82
N GLU A 344 0.93 3.11 -33.69
CA GLU A 344 1.31 1.69 -33.63
C GLU A 344 0.30 0.79 -34.35
N ALA A 345 -1.00 1.03 -34.18
CA ALA A 345 -2.06 0.29 -34.87
C ALA A 345 -2.01 0.50 -36.41
N LEU A 346 -1.76 1.74 -36.86
CA LEU A 346 -1.61 2.05 -38.28
C LEU A 346 -0.35 1.40 -38.88
N GLU A 347 0.77 1.34 -38.15
CA GLU A 347 1.99 0.66 -38.62
C GLU A 347 1.86 -0.87 -38.66
N ILE A 348 1.22 -1.50 -37.66
CA ILE A 348 0.92 -2.95 -37.73
C ILE A 348 0.02 -3.24 -38.94
N TYR A 349 -1.04 -2.46 -39.15
CA TYR A 349 -1.91 -2.60 -40.31
C TYR A 349 -1.16 -2.46 -41.65
N LYS A 350 -0.36 -1.41 -41.82
CA LYS A 350 0.49 -1.20 -43.02
C LYS A 350 1.43 -2.39 -43.25
N LYS A 351 2.10 -2.86 -42.19
CA LYS A 351 3.06 -3.98 -42.24
C LYS A 351 2.38 -5.28 -42.64
N ARG A 352 1.29 -5.66 -41.97
CA ARG A 352 0.55 -6.91 -42.21
C ARG A 352 -0.06 -6.93 -43.62
N MET A 353 -0.70 -5.85 -44.05
CA MET A 353 -1.20 -5.72 -45.43
C MET A 353 -0.11 -5.81 -46.49
N SER A 354 1.05 -5.17 -46.25
CA SER A 354 2.18 -5.22 -47.18
C SER A 354 2.81 -6.61 -47.26
N GLN A 355 2.87 -7.33 -46.14
CA GLN A 355 3.35 -8.71 -46.07
C GLN A 355 2.44 -9.65 -46.89
N LEU A 356 1.13 -9.67 -46.62
CA LEU A 356 0.18 -10.52 -47.35
C LEU A 356 0.21 -10.27 -48.86
N ILE A 357 0.31 -9.00 -49.27
CA ILE A 357 0.47 -8.60 -50.68
C ILE A 357 1.78 -9.12 -51.30
N SER A 358 2.86 -9.26 -50.52
CA SER A 358 4.13 -9.81 -51.00
C SER A 358 4.18 -11.34 -51.01
N GLU A 359 3.39 -12.00 -50.16
CA GLU A 359 3.32 -13.46 -50.05
C GLU A 359 2.42 -14.07 -51.13
N GLU A 360 1.27 -13.45 -51.41
CA GLU A 360 0.27 -13.99 -52.34
C GLU A 360 0.23 -13.27 -53.70
N ASN A 361 0.87 -12.11 -53.81
CA ASN A 361 0.86 -11.19 -54.97
C ASN A 361 -0.52 -10.55 -55.24
N LEU A 362 -0.54 -9.60 -56.17
CA LEU A 362 -1.75 -8.99 -56.72
C LEU A 362 -1.91 -9.41 -58.19
N PRO A 363 -3.15 -9.47 -58.71
CA PRO A 363 -4.42 -9.17 -58.03
C PRO A 363 -5.00 -10.32 -57.19
N MET A 364 -5.81 -9.94 -56.19
CA MET A 364 -6.70 -10.82 -55.42
C MET A 364 -8.18 -10.52 -55.73
N ILE A 365 -9.04 -11.53 -55.65
CA ILE A 365 -10.49 -11.35 -55.82
C ILE A 365 -11.06 -10.56 -54.63
N TRP A 366 -12.02 -9.66 -54.87
CA TRP A 366 -12.48 -8.70 -53.87
C TRP A 366 -12.93 -9.29 -52.53
N LYS A 367 -13.63 -10.43 -52.54
CA LYS A 367 -14.04 -11.11 -51.30
C LYS A 367 -12.83 -11.44 -50.41
N GLU A 368 -11.85 -12.12 -50.98
CA GLU A 368 -10.63 -12.57 -50.30
C GLU A 368 -9.75 -11.39 -49.87
N PHE A 369 -9.60 -10.38 -50.74
CA PHE A 369 -8.92 -9.13 -50.40
C PHE A 369 -9.56 -8.46 -49.18
N GLU A 370 -10.89 -8.43 -49.10
CA GLU A 370 -11.60 -7.82 -47.96
C GLU A 370 -11.60 -8.68 -46.70
N GLU A 371 -11.62 -10.00 -46.80
CA GLU A 371 -11.44 -10.90 -45.65
C GLU A 371 -10.07 -10.69 -45.00
N LYS A 372 -8.99 -10.68 -45.81
CA LYS A 372 -7.61 -10.38 -45.36
C LYS A 372 -7.44 -8.95 -44.85
N ASN A 373 -8.08 -7.97 -45.50
CA ASN A 373 -8.02 -6.58 -45.05
C ASN A 373 -8.75 -6.40 -43.71
N GLU A 374 -9.85 -7.11 -43.46
CA GLU A 374 -10.57 -7.00 -42.20
C GLU A 374 -9.85 -7.73 -41.05
N GLU A 375 -9.16 -8.85 -41.32
CA GLU A 375 -8.23 -9.49 -40.36
C GLU A 375 -7.17 -8.48 -39.87
N CYS A 376 -6.45 -7.85 -40.80
CA CYS A 376 -5.45 -6.83 -40.49
C CYS A 376 -6.02 -5.63 -39.72
N ALA A 377 -7.23 -5.18 -40.08
CA ALA A 377 -7.88 -4.05 -39.41
C ALA A 377 -8.36 -4.41 -37.99
N SER A 378 -8.85 -5.65 -37.79
CA SER A 378 -9.29 -6.15 -36.49
C SER A 378 -8.10 -6.36 -35.54
N GLU A 379 -6.95 -6.85 -36.04
CA GLU A 379 -5.69 -6.90 -35.28
C GLU A 379 -5.27 -5.51 -34.78
N ALA A 380 -5.26 -4.51 -35.67
CA ALA A 380 -4.93 -3.12 -35.34
C ALA A 380 -5.91 -2.50 -34.33
N ARG A 381 -7.23 -2.68 -34.52
CA ARG A 381 -8.27 -2.22 -33.56
C ARG A 381 -8.13 -2.90 -32.20
N LYS A 382 -7.77 -4.19 -32.15
CA LYS A 382 -7.55 -4.95 -30.91
C LYS A 382 -6.33 -4.44 -30.13
N LEU A 383 -5.21 -4.19 -30.80
CA LEU A 383 -4.02 -3.57 -30.20
C LEU A 383 -4.38 -2.22 -29.57
N PHE A 384 -5.01 -1.34 -30.36
CA PHE A 384 -5.43 -0.01 -29.95
C PHE A 384 -6.34 -0.04 -28.72
N SER A 385 -7.42 -0.82 -28.76
CA SER A 385 -8.38 -0.95 -27.66
C SER A 385 -7.73 -1.45 -26.35
N GLY A 386 -6.67 -2.26 -26.44
CA GLY A 386 -5.90 -2.74 -25.29
C GLY A 386 -4.95 -1.70 -24.67
N LYS A 387 -4.69 -0.58 -25.35
CA LYS A 387 -3.78 0.49 -24.91
C LYS A 387 -4.48 1.81 -24.54
N ILE A 388 -5.57 2.17 -25.22
CA ILE A 388 -6.28 3.42 -24.95
C ILE A 388 -6.86 3.52 -23.53
N ILE A 389 -6.94 4.76 -23.06
CA ILE A 389 -7.46 5.19 -21.75
C ILE A 389 -8.30 6.47 -21.94
N GLY A 390 -9.12 6.81 -20.96
CA GLY A 390 -9.90 8.06 -20.96
C GLY A 390 -11.36 7.87 -20.53
N SER A 391 -12.17 8.92 -20.71
CA SER A 391 -13.63 8.84 -20.58
C SER A 391 -14.28 8.14 -21.78
N PRO A 392 -15.52 7.63 -21.67
CA PRO A 392 -16.24 7.03 -22.80
C PRO A 392 -16.31 7.96 -24.03
N LEU A 393 -16.60 9.25 -23.84
CA LEU A 393 -16.68 10.21 -24.96
C LEU A 393 -15.34 10.38 -25.69
N GLN A 394 -14.22 10.43 -24.95
CA GLN A 394 -12.88 10.49 -25.55
C GLN A 394 -12.55 9.19 -26.30
N ILE A 395 -12.92 8.03 -25.75
CA ILE A 395 -12.67 6.72 -26.35
C ILE A 395 -13.49 6.53 -27.64
N GLU A 396 -14.74 7.00 -27.68
CA GLU A 396 -15.57 7.03 -28.90
C GLU A 396 -14.90 7.88 -29.99
N ASP A 397 -14.47 9.11 -29.64
CA ASP A 397 -13.80 10.04 -30.55
C ASP A 397 -12.46 9.47 -31.07
N PHE A 398 -11.67 8.82 -30.22
CA PHE A 398 -10.42 8.15 -30.62
C PHE A 398 -10.67 6.94 -31.54
N ILE A 399 -11.70 6.13 -31.32
CA ILE A 399 -12.10 5.03 -32.22
C ILE A 399 -12.52 5.60 -33.58
N GLY A 400 -13.23 6.73 -33.61
CA GLY A 400 -13.56 7.46 -34.84
C GLY A 400 -12.31 7.85 -35.63
N ARG A 401 -11.38 8.56 -34.99
CA ARG A 401 -10.12 9.01 -35.61
C ARG A 401 -9.27 7.85 -36.17
N LEU A 402 -9.13 6.73 -35.43
CA LEU A 402 -8.43 5.55 -35.92
C LEU A 402 -9.10 4.98 -37.18
N SER A 403 -10.43 4.93 -37.21
CA SER A 403 -11.19 4.40 -38.34
C SER A 403 -11.01 5.25 -39.60
N GLU A 404 -10.98 6.58 -39.46
CA GLU A 404 -10.68 7.48 -40.58
C GLU A 404 -9.27 7.27 -41.14
N GLU A 405 -8.24 7.11 -40.30
CA GLU A 405 -6.87 6.87 -40.75
C GLU A 405 -6.69 5.46 -41.35
N LEU A 406 -7.28 4.42 -40.75
CA LEU A 406 -7.31 3.07 -41.34
C LEU A 406 -8.00 3.09 -42.71
N SER A 407 -9.11 3.82 -42.86
CA SER A 407 -9.84 3.96 -44.12
C SER A 407 -8.99 4.61 -45.22
N LYS A 408 -8.24 5.69 -44.91
CA LYS A 408 -7.29 6.33 -45.84
C LYS A 408 -6.21 5.36 -46.33
N ILE A 409 -5.70 4.48 -45.46
CA ILE A 409 -4.69 3.46 -45.84
C ILE A 409 -5.35 2.31 -46.62
N LYS A 410 -6.54 1.85 -46.19
CA LYS A 410 -7.37 0.82 -46.87
C LYS A 410 -7.68 1.23 -48.31
N GLU A 411 -7.99 2.50 -48.56
CA GLU A 411 -8.23 3.01 -49.91
C GLU A 411 -6.99 2.88 -50.82
N ASN A 412 -5.78 3.10 -50.29
CA ASN A 412 -4.54 2.97 -51.06
C ASN A 412 -4.23 1.52 -51.48
N PHE A 413 -4.48 0.54 -50.60
CA PHE A 413 -4.38 -0.88 -50.97
C PHE A 413 -5.51 -1.30 -51.92
N THR A 414 -6.73 -0.79 -51.71
CA THR A 414 -7.89 -1.01 -52.59
C THR A 414 -7.61 -0.52 -54.02
N LYS A 415 -7.05 0.70 -54.18
CA LYS A 415 -6.63 1.26 -55.48
C LYS A 415 -5.57 0.39 -56.18
N LYS A 416 -4.60 -0.17 -55.43
CA LYS A 416 -3.62 -1.12 -55.98
C LYS A 416 -4.28 -2.40 -56.49
N ASN A 417 -5.13 -3.06 -55.69
CA ASN A 417 -5.79 -4.30 -56.11
C ASN A 417 -6.70 -4.07 -57.33
N SER A 418 -7.50 -2.99 -57.34
CA SER A 418 -8.35 -2.61 -58.48
C SER A 418 -7.54 -2.40 -59.77
N LYS A 419 -6.38 -1.74 -59.69
CA LYS A 419 -5.48 -1.55 -60.85
C LYS A 419 -4.98 -2.88 -61.43
N GLU A 420 -4.49 -3.78 -60.58
CA GLU A 420 -3.96 -5.06 -61.06
C GLU A 420 -5.08 -6.01 -61.52
N LEU A 421 -6.29 -5.94 -60.93
CA LEU A 421 -7.50 -6.61 -61.44
C LEU A 421 -7.87 -6.13 -62.84
N MET A 422 -7.76 -4.83 -63.11
CA MET A 422 -7.97 -4.28 -64.46
C MET A 422 -6.94 -4.86 -65.43
N ILE A 423 -5.65 -4.75 -65.11
CA ILE A 423 -4.55 -5.23 -65.97
C ILE A 423 -4.66 -6.74 -66.27
N TYR A 424 -4.97 -7.57 -65.26
CA TYR A 424 -5.19 -9.00 -65.46
C TYR A 424 -6.33 -9.26 -66.44
N ASN A 425 -7.49 -8.63 -66.21
CA ASN A 425 -8.68 -8.85 -67.03
C ASN A 425 -8.52 -8.27 -68.45
N GLU A 426 -7.85 -7.14 -68.64
CA GLU A 426 -7.50 -6.59 -69.96
C GLU A 426 -6.62 -7.56 -70.77
N ASN A 427 -5.64 -8.21 -70.13
CA ASN A 427 -4.79 -9.21 -70.78
C ASN A 427 -5.58 -10.48 -71.16
N ILE A 428 -6.50 -10.93 -70.30
CA ILE A 428 -7.40 -12.05 -70.59
C ILE A 428 -8.35 -11.70 -71.75
N ALA A 429 -8.95 -10.50 -71.76
CA ALA A 429 -9.79 -10.02 -72.86
C ALA A 429 -9.00 -9.97 -74.17
N LYS A 430 -7.82 -9.33 -74.18
CA LYS A 430 -6.97 -9.25 -75.38
C LYS A 430 -6.66 -10.65 -75.94
N LYS A 431 -6.17 -11.56 -75.09
CA LYS A 431 -5.81 -12.94 -75.46
C LYS A 431 -6.96 -13.67 -76.15
N TYR A 432 -8.19 -13.56 -75.65
CA TYR A 432 -9.33 -14.26 -76.24
C TYR A 432 -9.97 -13.51 -77.41
N TRP A 433 -9.94 -12.18 -77.43
CA TRP A 433 -10.34 -11.38 -78.60
C TRP A 433 -9.45 -11.68 -79.80
N GLU A 434 -8.13 -11.72 -79.59
CA GLU A 434 -7.15 -12.08 -80.62
C GLU A 434 -7.35 -13.53 -81.10
N LYS A 435 -7.68 -14.46 -80.20
CA LYS A 435 -7.92 -15.87 -80.54
C LYS A 435 -9.23 -16.14 -81.30
N PHE A 436 -10.33 -15.48 -80.94
CA PHE A 436 -11.67 -15.86 -81.41
C PHE A 436 -12.28 -14.89 -82.41
N VAL A 437 -11.99 -13.59 -82.32
CA VAL A 437 -12.70 -12.58 -83.12
C VAL A 437 -11.77 -11.92 -84.14
N LYS A 438 -10.58 -11.44 -83.71
CA LYS A 438 -9.65 -10.69 -84.56
C LYS A 438 -9.17 -11.46 -85.79
N ILE A 439 -9.00 -12.78 -85.69
CA ILE A 439 -8.61 -13.64 -86.82
C ILE A 439 -9.66 -13.57 -87.94
N GLY A 440 -10.96 -13.63 -87.60
CA GLY A 440 -12.06 -13.53 -88.57
C GLY A 440 -12.33 -12.13 -89.11
N LEU A 441 -11.54 -11.14 -88.70
CA LEU A 441 -11.53 -9.77 -89.24
C LEU A 441 -10.29 -9.52 -90.13
N THR A 442 -9.57 -10.58 -90.53
CA THR A 442 -8.46 -10.52 -91.50
C THR A 442 -8.95 -10.86 -92.91
N GLN A 443 -8.28 -10.33 -93.94
CA GLN A 443 -8.69 -10.55 -95.35
C GLN A 443 -8.69 -12.03 -95.77
N GLU A 444 -7.85 -12.86 -95.15
CA GLU A 444 -7.68 -14.29 -95.50
C GLU A 444 -8.71 -15.21 -94.82
N ASN A 445 -9.29 -14.79 -93.69
CA ASN A 445 -10.17 -15.63 -92.86
C ASN A 445 -11.50 -14.92 -92.54
N LEU A 446 -11.91 -13.96 -93.38
CA LEU A 446 -13.00 -13.03 -93.07
C LEU A 446 -14.35 -13.75 -92.88
N PHE A 447 -15.03 -13.47 -91.77
CA PHE A 447 -16.36 -14.03 -91.47
C PHE A 447 -17.35 -13.86 -92.64
N GLU A 448 -18.08 -14.93 -92.97
CA GLU A 448 -19.00 -14.93 -94.12
C GLU A 448 -20.27 -14.09 -93.86
N ASN A 449 -20.72 -14.05 -92.61
CA ASN A 449 -22.00 -13.45 -92.23
C ASN A 449 -22.08 -13.14 -90.72
N TYR A 450 -23.11 -12.39 -90.32
CA TYR A 450 -23.34 -12.00 -88.92
C TYR A 450 -23.52 -13.19 -87.95
N ALA A 451 -24.08 -14.33 -88.37
CA ALA A 451 -24.28 -15.46 -87.46
C ALA A 451 -22.96 -16.14 -87.07
N GLU A 452 -21.97 -16.16 -87.98
CA GLU A 452 -20.62 -16.61 -87.69
C GLU A 452 -19.89 -15.64 -86.76
N PHE A 453 -19.94 -14.33 -87.04
CA PHE A 453 -19.39 -13.30 -86.16
C PHE A 453 -20.01 -13.34 -84.76
N GLN A 454 -21.33 -13.51 -84.63
CA GLN A 454 -21.99 -13.68 -83.33
C GLN A 454 -21.54 -14.95 -82.59
N LYS A 455 -21.25 -16.05 -83.31
CA LYS A 455 -20.68 -17.27 -82.72
C LYS A 455 -19.24 -17.04 -82.23
N ALA A 456 -18.45 -16.22 -82.92
CA ALA A 456 -17.13 -15.79 -82.48
C ALA A 456 -17.20 -14.92 -81.21
N LEU A 457 -18.08 -13.90 -81.17
CA LEU A 457 -18.30 -13.07 -79.98
C LEU A 457 -18.69 -13.92 -78.76
N LYS A 458 -19.68 -14.82 -78.90
CA LYS A 458 -20.09 -15.75 -77.84
C LYS A 458 -18.97 -16.68 -77.37
N SER A 459 -18.06 -17.06 -78.27
CA SER A 459 -16.88 -17.89 -77.94
C SER A 459 -15.82 -17.10 -77.16
N PHE A 460 -15.64 -15.82 -77.52
CA PHE A 460 -14.81 -14.86 -76.76
C PHE A 460 -15.38 -14.62 -75.36
N GLU A 461 -16.67 -14.27 -75.25
CA GLU A 461 -17.37 -14.00 -73.98
C GLU A 461 -17.30 -15.19 -73.02
N LEU A 462 -17.61 -16.40 -73.51
CA LEU A 462 -17.57 -17.63 -72.71
C LEU A 462 -16.15 -18.02 -72.28
N ALA A 463 -15.13 -17.70 -73.07
CA ALA A 463 -13.74 -17.95 -72.72
C ALA A 463 -13.20 -16.91 -71.72
N TYR A 464 -13.65 -15.66 -71.86
CA TYR A 464 -13.37 -14.58 -70.94
C TYR A 464 -13.99 -14.86 -69.56
N GLU A 465 -15.30 -15.12 -69.48
CA GLU A 465 -16.02 -15.31 -68.20
C GLU A 465 -15.44 -16.47 -67.35
N LYS A 466 -14.88 -17.48 -68.01
CA LYS A 466 -14.22 -18.64 -67.38
C LYS A 466 -12.78 -18.39 -66.93
N SER A 467 -12.15 -17.30 -67.38
CA SER A 467 -10.73 -17.02 -67.18
C SER A 467 -10.45 -15.67 -66.52
N SER A 468 -11.43 -14.77 -66.51
CA SER A 468 -11.39 -13.47 -65.83
C SER A 468 -11.51 -13.65 -64.32
N MET A 469 -10.79 -12.83 -63.54
CA MET A 469 -11.10 -12.69 -62.12
C MET A 469 -12.38 -11.86 -61.98
N LYS A 470 -13.49 -12.51 -61.59
CA LYS A 470 -14.81 -11.89 -61.50
C LYS A 470 -14.79 -10.69 -60.53
N SER A 471 -15.02 -9.51 -61.07
CA SER A 471 -15.02 -8.23 -60.34
C SER A 471 -15.67 -7.11 -61.15
N PRO A 472 -15.94 -5.92 -60.55
CA PRO A 472 -16.38 -4.73 -61.29
C PRO A 472 -15.39 -4.28 -62.37
N GLU A 473 -14.10 -4.54 -62.19
CA GLU A 473 -13.07 -4.32 -63.21
C GLU A 473 -13.24 -5.26 -64.40
N ALA A 474 -13.49 -6.56 -64.18
CA ALA A 474 -13.76 -7.50 -65.28
C ALA A 474 -14.99 -7.10 -66.11
N ALA A 475 -16.02 -6.55 -65.45
CA ALA A 475 -17.20 -5.99 -66.11
C ALA A 475 -16.86 -4.71 -66.92
N ARG A 476 -16.04 -3.80 -66.38
CA ARG A 476 -15.55 -2.59 -67.08
C ARG A 476 -14.72 -2.93 -68.31
N VAL A 477 -13.88 -3.97 -68.26
CA VAL A 477 -13.11 -4.43 -69.42
C VAL A 477 -14.03 -4.88 -70.55
N ILE A 478 -15.00 -5.76 -70.29
CA ILE A 478 -15.96 -6.19 -71.33
C ILE A 478 -16.81 -5.01 -71.82
N ALA A 479 -17.23 -4.11 -70.93
CA ALA A 479 -17.94 -2.90 -71.35
C ALA A 479 -17.09 -2.00 -72.28
N SER A 480 -15.77 -1.93 -72.06
CA SER A 480 -14.84 -1.26 -72.96
C SER A 480 -14.73 -1.97 -74.32
N TYR A 481 -14.63 -3.31 -74.32
CA TYR A 481 -14.62 -4.10 -75.57
C TYR A 481 -15.92 -3.96 -76.37
N MET A 482 -17.08 -3.92 -75.71
CA MET A 482 -18.36 -3.62 -76.35
C MET A 482 -18.42 -2.20 -76.93
N ARG A 483 -17.83 -1.21 -76.26
CA ARG A 483 -17.80 0.19 -76.71
C ARG A 483 -16.90 0.43 -77.93
N ASN A 484 -15.71 -0.19 -77.97
CA ASN A 484 -14.73 0.07 -79.02
C ASN A 484 -14.60 -1.13 -79.97
N GLN A 485 -13.99 -2.24 -79.51
CA GLN A 485 -13.65 -3.40 -80.34
C GLN A 485 -14.84 -4.06 -81.05
N TYR A 486 -15.99 -4.18 -80.39
CA TYR A 486 -17.22 -4.71 -81.01
C TYR A 486 -17.75 -3.74 -82.05
N SER A 487 -17.80 -2.44 -81.70
CA SER A 487 -18.31 -1.38 -82.58
C SER A 487 -17.51 -1.29 -83.88
N GLU A 488 -16.17 -1.25 -83.78
CA GLU A 488 -15.24 -1.30 -84.91
C GLU A 488 -15.46 -2.54 -85.79
N ALA A 489 -15.67 -3.71 -85.19
CA ALA A 489 -15.91 -4.96 -85.92
C ALA A 489 -17.27 -5.00 -86.62
N ILE A 490 -18.33 -4.46 -85.99
CA ILE A 490 -19.68 -4.32 -86.58
C ILE A 490 -19.62 -3.39 -87.79
N ASP A 491 -18.96 -2.24 -87.67
CA ASP A 491 -18.83 -1.28 -88.75
C ASP A 491 -17.97 -1.84 -89.90
N TYR A 492 -16.87 -2.53 -89.61
CA TYR A 492 -16.03 -3.17 -90.63
C TYR A 492 -16.79 -4.27 -91.40
N MET A 493 -17.53 -5.14 -90.69
CA MET A 493 -18.39 -6.16 -91.31
C MET A 493 -19.51 -5.54 -92.17
N THR A 494 -19.99 -4.35 -91.81
CA THR A 494 -20.99 -3.60 -92.57
C THR A 494 -20.37 -2.96 -93.83
N GLN A 495 -19.18 -2.36 -93.72
CA GLN A 495 -18.43 -1.80 -94.87
C GLN A 495 -18.10 -2.87 -95.92
N LEU A 496 -17.81 -4.10 -95.50
CA LEU A 496 -17.55 -5.23 -96.39
C LEU A 496 -18.82 -5.94 -96.90
N GLY A 497 -20.01 -5.41 -96.62
CA GLY A 497 -21.29 -5.96 -97.09
C GLY A 497 -21.67 -7.33 -96.49
N ARG A 498 -20.97 -7.78 -95.44
CA ARG A 498 -21.29 -9.02 -94.69
C ARG A 498 -22.46 -8.85 -93.73
N MET A 499 -22.89 -7.61 -93.52
CA MET A 499 -24.02 -7.20 -92.69
C MET A 499 -24.68 -5.97 -93.32
N ASN A 500 -26.02 -5.91 -93.31
CA ASN A 500 -26.75 -4.75 -93.85
C ASN A 500 -26.92 -3.65 -92.79
N ALA A 501 -27.20 -2.42 -93.23
CA ALA A 501 -27.24 -1.25 -92.35
C ALA A 501 -28.38 -1.24 -91.31
N GLU A 502 -29.47 -1.99 -91.52
CA GLU A 502 -30.55 -2.12 -90.54
C GLU A 502 -30.18 -3.12 -89.44
N LEU A 503 -29.60 -4.26 -89.83
CA LEU A 503 -29.05 -5.24 -88.90
C LEU A 503 -27.91 -4.64 -88.07
N ALA A 504 -26.99 -3.90 -88.70
CA ALA A 504 -25.90 -3.21 -88.00
C ALA A 504 -26.43 -2.27 -86.90
N LYS A 505 -27.45 -1.45 -87.20
CA LYS A 505 -28.12 -0.58 -86.21
C LYS A 505 -28.77 -1.39 -85.07
N ALA A 506 -29.44 -2.50 -85.39
CA ALA A 506 -30.07 -3.35 -84.38
C ALA A 506 -29.05 -4.05 -83.47
N VAL A 507 -27.90 -4.46 -84.02
CA VAL A 507 -26.79 -5.05 -83.25
C VAL A 507 -26.13 -3.98 -82.37
N HIS A 508 -25.75 -2.82 -82.93
CA HIS A 508 -25.23 -1.69 -82.16
C HIS A 508 -26.14 -1.32 -80.98
N ALA A 509 -27.45 -1.18 -81.22
CA ALA A 509 -28.41 -0.86 -80.15
C ALA A 509 -28.53 -1.96 -79.08
N LYS A 510 -28.37 -3.23 -79.45
CA LYS A 510 -28.36 -4.37 -78.50
C LYS A 510 -27.10 -4.37 -77.65
N GLU A 511 -25.92 -4.26 -78.26
CA GLU A 511 -24.65 -4.32 -77.51
C GLU A 511 -24.45 -3.05 -76.65
N GLU A 512 -24.94 -1.89 -77.09
CA GLU A 512 -25.02 -0.66 -76.29
C GLU A 512 -25.88 -0.87 -75.03
N ALA A 513 -27.04 -1.52 -75.15
CA ALA A 513 -27.94 -1.79 -74.03
C ALA A 513 -27.33 -2.78 -73.02
N GLU A 514 -26.72 -3.88 -73.49
CA GLU A 514 -26.07 -4.85 -72.60
C GLU A 514 -24.80 -4.26 -71.96
N ARG A 515 -24.04 -3.41 -72.67
CA ARG A 515 -22.92 -2.65 -72.09
C ARG A 515 -23.37 -1.76 -70.94
N LEU A 516 -24.47 -1.00 -71.13
CA LEU A 516 -25.03 -0.13 -70.08
C LEU A 516 -25.51 -0.94 -68.88
N ARG A 517 -26.08 -2.13 -69.09
CA ARG A 517 -26.48 -3.08 -68.04
C ARG A 517 -25.27 -3.62 -67.26
N ILE A 518 -24.20 -4.03 -67.95
CA ILE A 518 -22.96 -4.52 -67.34
C ILE A 518 -22.29 -3.41 -66.51
N GLU A 519 -22.23 -2.17 -67.03
CA GLU A 519 -21.73 -1.03 -66.26
C GLU A 519 -22.61 -0.69 -65.04
N ALA A 520 -23.93 -0.87 -65.13
CA ALA A 520 -24.84 -0.63 -63.99
C ALA A 520 -24.61 -1.67 -62.87
N LEU A 521 -24.59 -2.96 -63.21
CA LEU A 521 -24.32 -4.05 -62.26
C LEU A 521 -22.95 -3.90 -61.59
N ALA A 522 -21.92 -3.50 -62.33
CA ALA A 522 -20.58 -3.25 -61.77
C ALA A 522 -20.53 -2.08 -60.78
N ARG A 523 -21.40 -1.07 -60.94
CA ARG A 523 -21.54 0.06 -60.00
C ARG A 523 -22.34 -0.35 -58.76
N GLU A 524 -23.37 -1.17 -58.93
CA GLU A 524 -24.17 -1.74 -57.84
C GLU A 524 -23.31 -2.67 -56.96
N GLU A 525 -22.55 -3.59 -57.55
CA GLU A 525 -21.62 -4.49 -56.83
C GLU A 525 -20.60 -3.69 -56.00
N GLU A 526 -19.98 -2.65 -56.58
CA GLU A 526 -19.03 -1.80 -55.84
C GLU A 526 -19.70 -1.03 -54.68
N LEU A 527 -20.95 -0.58 -54.86
CA LEU A 527 -21.70 0.15 -53.84
C LEU A 527 -22.14 -0.76 -52.68
N CYS A 528 -22.73 -1.91 -52.97
CA CYS A 528 -23.11 -2.91 -51.96
C CYS A 528 -21.89 -3.33 -51.13
N ARG A 529 -20.79 -3.65 -51.78
CA ARG A 529 -19.52 -4.03 -51.15
C ARG A 529 -18.97 -2.95 -50.21
N LYS A 530 -19.00 -1.67 -50.63
CA LYS A 530 -18.62 -0.52 -49.78
C LYS A 530 -19.54 -0.37 -48.56
N ILE A 531 -20.85 -0.57 -48.72
CA ILE A 531 -21.83 -0.51 -47.62
C ILE A 531 -21.60 -1.66 -46.63
N GLU A 532 -21.35 -2.88 -47.10
CA GLU A 532 -21.07 -4.04 -46.25
C GLU A 532 -19.75 -3.92 -45.48
N ALA A 533 -18.72 -3.32 -46.07
CA ALA A 533 -17.48 -3.00 -45.38
C ALA A 533 -17.69 -1.97 -44.25
N GLN A 534 -18.38 -0.86 -44.53
CA GLN A 534 -18.72 0.15 -43.51
C GLN A 534 -19.63 -0.39 -42.40
N LYS A 535 -20.54 -1.33 -42.72
CA LYS A 535 -21.37 -2.01 -41.72
C LYS A 535 -20.53 -2.88 -40.79
N ARG A 536 -19.66 -3.74 -41.33
CA ARG A 536 -18.73 -4.58 -40.56
C ARG A 536 -17.87 -3.75 -39.60
N GLU A 537 -17.28 -2.67 -40.12
CA GLU A 537 -16.45 -1.73 -39.34
C GLU A 537 -17.21 -1.10 -38.17
N ARG A 538 -18.44 -0.61 -38.39
CA ARG A 538 -19.29 -0.06 -37.32
C ARG A 538 -19.65 -1.10 -36.26
N GLU A 539 -19.92 -2.34 -36.66
CA GLU A 539 -20.21 -3.42 -35.72
C GLU A 539 -18.99 -3.83 -34.89
N GLU A 540 -17.77 -3.83 -35.45
CA GLU A 540 -16.54 -4.07 -34.67
C GLU A 540 -16.21 -2.91 -33.73
N ASN A 541 -16.32 -1.67 -34.21
CA ASN A 541 -16.10 -0.48 -33.39
C ASN A 541 -17.08 -0.43 -32.20
N GLY A 542 -18.37 -0.74 -32.42
CA GLY A 542 -19.37 -0.83 -31.37
C GLY A 542 -19.06 -1.93 -30.33
N LYS A 543 -18.58 -3.10 -30.76
CA LYS A 543 -18.12 -4.18 -29.85
C LYS A 543 -16.91 -3.73 -29.04
N SER A 544 -15.91 -3.12 -29.68
CA SER A 544 -14.70 -2.61 -29.02
C SER A 544 -15.01 -1.54 -27.98
N PHE A 545 -15.88 -0.59 -28.34
CA PHE A 545 -16.37 0.46 -27.44
C PHE A 545 -17.14 -0.11 -26.25
N GLY A 546 -18.11 -1.00 -26.49
CA GLY A 546 -18.90 -1.63 -25.42
C GLY A 546 -18.03 -2.42 -24.43
N ASN A 547 -17.06 -3.20 -24.94
CA ASN A 547 -16.09 -3.91 -24.10
C ASN A 547 -15.27 -2.94 -23.24
N LYS A 548 -14.83 -1.80 -23.80
CA LYS A 548 -14.05 -0.80 -23.06
C LYS A 548 -14.89 -0.07 -22.00
N VAL A 549 -16.16 0.24 -22.28
CA VAL A 549 -17.08 0.81 -21.27
C VAL A 549 -17.29 -0.16 -20.10
N LEU A 550 -17.41 -1.46 -20.37
CA LEU A 550 -17.50 -2.50 -19.33
C LEU A 550 -16.20 -2.59 -18.49
N GLU A 551 -15.02 -2.50 -19.11
CA GLU A 551 -13.73 -2.41 -18.40
C GLU A 551 -13.70 -1.23 -17.43
N LEU A 552 -14.07 -0.03 -17.90
CA LEU A 552 -14.11 1.17 -17.06
C LEU A 552 -15.14 1.06 -15.91
N GLN A 553 -16.28 0.42 -16.14
CA GLN A 553 -17.28 0.18 -15.10
C GLN A 553 -16.75 -0.75 -14.01
N ARG A 554 -16.11 -1.88 -14.37
CA ARG A 554 -15.46 -2.78 -13.41
C ARG A 554 -14.38 -2.07 -12.61
N ASN A 555 -13.52 -1.28 -13.26
CA ASN A 555 -12.47 -0.51 -12.59
C ASN A 555 -13.05 0.47 -11.53
N ILE A 556 -14.16 1.17 -11.86
CA ILE A 556 -14.84 2.08 -10.91
C ILE A 556 -15.44 1.31 -9.73
N GLU A 557 -16.05 0.14 -9.98
CA GLU A 557 -16.61 -0.71 -8.92
C GLU A 557 -15.50 -1.29 -8.02
N GLN A 558 -14.37 -1.69 -8.61
CA GLN A 558 -13.19 -2.17 -7.90
C GLN A 558 -12.59 -1.09 -6.99
N GLN A 559 -12.43 0.16 -7.48
CA GLN A 559 -11.97 1.30 -6.66
C GLN A 559 -12.89 1.50 -5.45
N LYS A 560 -14.22 1.57 -5.67
CA LYS A 560 -15.21 1.74 -4.61
C LYS A 560 -15.22 0.59 -3.60
N LYS A 561 -15.17 -0.66 -4.05
CA LYS A 561 -15.10 -1.84 -3.18
C LYS A 561 -13.82 -1.86 -2.34
N SER A 562 -12.69 -1.41 -2.90
CA SER A 562 -11.43 -1.27 -2.15
C SER A 562 -11.54 -0.22 -1.03
N GLN A 563 -12.22 0.91 -1.27
CA GLN A 563 -12.51 1.91 -0.24
C GLN A 563 -13.47 1.35 0.83
N GLU A 564 -14.57 0.72 0.41
CA GLU A 564 -15.56 0.15 1.33
C GLU A 564 -14.97 -0.95 2.21
N GLU A 565 -14.16 -1.85 1.66
CA GLU A 565 -13.55 -2.92 2.46
C GLU A 565 -12.57 -2.33 3.48
N MET A 566 -11.78 -1.34 3.08
CA MET A 566 -10.89 -0.61 3.97
C MET A 566 -11.67 0.05 5.12
N GLN A 567 -12.78 0.73 4.85
CA GLN A 567 -13.66 1.30 5.88
C GLN A 567 -14.27 0.22 6.79
N ARG A 568 -14.73 -0.92 6.24
CA ARG A 568 -15.27 -2.06 7.01
C ARG A 568 -14.21 -2.70 7.92
N ARG A 569 -12.93 -2.73 7.50
CA ARG A 569 -11.80 -3.15 8.34
C ARG A 569 -11.62 -2.22 9.53
N LEU A 570 -11.66 -0.89 9.34
CA LEU A 570 -11.57 0.08 10.45
C LEU A 570 -12.67 -0.09 11.50
N ILE A 571 -13.90 -0.40 11.07
CA ILE A 571 -15.02 -0.67 11.99
C ILE A 571 -14.71 -1.91 12.84
N LYS A 572 -14.28 -3.01 12.23
CA LYS A 572 -13.89 -4.24 12.94
C LYS A 572 -12.68 -4.06 13.86
N GLU A 573 -11.65 -3.33 13.42
CA GLU A 573 -10.47 -2.97 14.24
C GLU A 573 -10.90 -2.21 15.50
N ARG A 574 -11.77 -1.20 15.34
CA ARG A 574 -12.29 -0.39 16.45
C ARG A 574 -13.17 -1.19 17.41
N GLU A 575 -14.02 -2.08 16.89
CA GLU A 575 -14.82 -3.01 17.69
C GLU A 575 -13.93 -3.96 18.50
N TYR A 576 -12.88 -4.51 17.88
CA TYR A 576 -11.92 -5.40 18.55
C TYR A 576 -11.10 -4.66 19.62
N ALA A 577 -10.59 -3.46 19.31
CA ALA A 577 -9.86 -2.61 20.25
C ALA A 577 -10.74 -2.23 21.46
N THR A 578 -12.00 -1.85 21.22
CA THR A 578 -12.97 -1.54 22.27
C THR A 578 -13.28 -2.76 23.14
N LYS A 579 -13.45 -3.95 22.53
CA LYS A 579 -13.64 -5.21 23.26
C LYS A 579 -12.43 -5.55 24.13
N ARG A 580 -11.21 -5.43 23.60
CA ARG A 580 -9.95 -5.69 24.31
C ARG A 580 -9.70 -4.68 25.45
N TYR A 581 -10.06 -3.41 25.25
CA TYR A 581 -10.03 -2.39 26.30
C TYR A 581 -11.01 -2.72 27.43
N ASN A 582 -12.26 -3.04 27.12
CA ASN A 582 -13.26 -3.41 28.12
C ASN A 582 -12.84 -4.66 28.92
N GLN A 583 -12.23 -5.65 28.27
CA GLN A 583 -11.67 -6.83 28.95
C GLN A 583 -10.54 -6.46 29.93
N LYS A 584 -9.58 -5.62 29.53
CA LYS A 584 -8.53 -5.13 30.44
C LYS A 584 -9.11 -4.31 31.61
N TYR A 585 -10.13 -3.49 31.35
CA TYR A 585 -10.80 -2.70 32.39
C TYR A 585 -11.48 -3.60 33.44
N GLU A 586 -12.19 -4.64 33.01
CA GLU A 586 -12.88 -5.57 33.91
C GLU A 586 -11.87 -6.39 34.74
N GLN A 587 -10.79 -6.88 34.12
CA GLN A 587 -9.69 -7.56 34.84
C GLN A 587 -9.04 -6.66 35.92
N MET A 588 -8.81 -5.39 35.61
CA MET A 588 -8.25 -4.42 36.56
C MET A 588 -9.25 -4.09 37.69
N ARG A 589 -10.55 -4.08 37.38
CA ARG A 589 -11.63 -3.91 38.36
C ARG A 589 -11.73 -5.11 39.32
N GLU A 590 -11.63 -6.34 38.81
CA GLU A 590 -11.60 -7.56 39.63
C GLU A 590 -10.36 -7.60 40.54
N SER A 591 -9.17 -7.29 40.00
CA SER A 591 -7.92 -7.19 40.76
C SER A 591 -8.02 -6.19 41.92
N MET A 592 -8.58 -4.99 41.70
CA MET A 592 -8.82 -4.03 42.78
C MET A 592 -9.83 -4.51 43.84
N LEU A 593 -10.85 -5.29 43.45
CA LEU A 593 -11.80 -5.89 44.40
C LEU A 593 -11.16 -7.01 45.23
N GLU A 594 -10.27 -7.80 44.64
CA GLU A 594 -9.54 -8.86 45.33
C GLU A 594 -8.49 -8.28 46.30
N GLN A 595 -7.70 -7.29 45.87
CA GLN A 595 -6.76 -6.58 46.74
C GLN A 595 -7.48 -5.90 47.91
N ARG A 596 -8.69 -5.36 47.69
CA ARG A 596 -9.52 -4.82 48.77
C ARG A 596 -9.94 -5.89 49.78
N ARG A 597 -10.36 -7.08 49.33
CA ARG A 597 -10.69 -8.22 50.22
C ARG A 597 -9.47 -8.67 51.04
N LEU A 598 -8.28 -8.66 50.44
CA LEU A 598 -7.04 -9.02 51.13
C LEU A 598 -6.74 -8.01 52.25
N ASN A 599 -6.78 -6.70 51.95
CA ASN A 599 -6.57 -5.63 52.93
C ASN A 599 -7.63 -5.67 54.06
N GLU A 600 -8.88 -5.99 53.74
CA GLU A 600 -9.95 -6.16 54.74
C GLU A 600 -9.70 -7.40 55.62
N LYS A 601 -9.15 -8.49 55.08
CA LYS A 601 -8.74 -9.69 55.87
C LYS A 601 -7.54 -9.41 56.77
N GLU A 602 -6.47 -8.80 56.26
CA GLU A 602 -5.29 -8.40 57.05
C GLU A 602 -5.67 -7.47 58.20
N LYS A 603 -6.60 -6.54 57.97
CA LYS A 603 -7.15 -5.67 59.01
C LYS A 603 -7.88 -6.45 60.10
N MET A 604 -8.67 -7.47 59.75
CA MET A 604 -9.35 -8.32 60.74
C MET A 604 -8.35 -9.16 61.54
N GLU A 605 -7.33 -9.75 60.91
CA GLU A 605 -6.27 -10.48 61.60
C GLU A 605 -5.45 -9.58 62.54
N LEU A 606 -5.22 -8.31 62.17
CA LEU A 606 -4.57 -7.33 63.04
C LEU A 606 -5.44 -6.94 64.24
N ILE A 607 -6.76 -6.78 64.05
CA ILE A 607 -7.72 -6.52 65.15
C ILE A 607 -7.70 -7.70 66.12
N GLU A 608 -7.82 -8.94 65.62
CA GLU A 608 -7.80 -10.13 66.46
C GLU A 608 -6.49 -10.28 67.25
N GLN A 609 -5.34 -9.93 66.64
CA GLN A 609 -4.07 -9.87 67.37
C GLN A 609 -4.03 -8.78 68.46
N GLN A 610 -4.71 -7.65 68.27
CA GLN A 610 -4.81 -6.60 69.29
C GLN A 610 -5.74 -7.03 70.44
N GLU A 611 -6.86 -7.68 70.14
CA GLU A 611 -7.79 -8.23 71.15
C GLU A 611 -7.10 -9.29 72.01
N ARG A 612 -6.40 -10.26 71.39
CA ARG A 612 -5.61 -11.29 72.11
C ARG A 612 -4.53 -10.67 73.01
N LYS A 613 -3.86 -9.58 72.57
CA LYS A 613 -2.88 -8.84 73.39
C LYS A 613 -3.55 -8.09 74.55
N PHE A 614 -4.72 -7.50 74.32
CA PHE A 614 -5.49 -6.80 75.34
C PHE A 614 -5.97 -7.77 76.43
N GLU A 615 -6.46 -8.96 76.06
CA GLU A 615 -6.76 -10.05 77.00
C GLU A 615 -5.54 -10.46 77.84
N GLN A 616 -4.37 -10.64 77.22
CA GLN A 616 -3.15 -10.98 77.95
C GLN A 616 -2.76 -9.90 78.97
N ILE A 617 -2.86 -8.62 78.59
CA ILE A 617 -2.60 -7.48 79.48
C ILE A 617 -3.61 -7.44 80.64
N GLN A 618 -4.90 -7.67 80.39
CA GLN A 618 -5.90 -7.75 81.46
C GLN A 618 -5.63 -8.93 82.42
N ARG A 619 -5.28 -10.11 81.91
CA ARG A 619 -4.92 -11.27 82.75
C ARG A 619 -3.68 -10.96 83.61
N SER A 620 -2.64 -10.34 83.06
CA SER A 620 -1.46 -9.95 83.85
C SER A 620 -1.77 -8.89 84.91
N LEU A 621 -2.64 -7.92 84.62
CA LEU A 621 -3.09 -6.92 85.60
C LEU A 621 -3.91 -7.55 86.73
N ILE A 622 -4.76 -8.52 86.43
CA ILE A 622 -5.52 -9.29 87.44
C ILE A 622 -4.56 -10.09 88.32
N GLU A 623 -3.58 -10.79 87.74
CA GLU A 623 -2.55 -11.51 88.51
C GLU A 623 -1.70 -10.59 89.39
N GLU A 624 -1.22 -9.45 88.85
CA GLU A 624 -0.41 -8.49 89.60
C GLU A 624 -1.20 -7.88 90.77
N ASN A 625 -2.47 -7.53 90.54
CA ASN A 625 -3.34 -6.97 91.57
C ASN A 625 -3.67 -8.02 92.65
N ASN A 626 -3.88 -9.28 92.28
CA ASN A 626 -4.04 -10.39 93.23
C ASN A 626 -2.77 -10.60 94.08
N ARG A 627 -1.57 -10.55 93.48
CA ARG A 627 -0.29 -10.65 94.22
C ARG A 627 -0.12 -9.48 95.19
N LYS A 628 -0.40 -8.25 94.77
CA LYS A 628 -0.40 -7.05 95.65
C LYS A 628 -1.41 -7.17 96.79
N HIS A 629 -2.59 -7.74 96.53
CA HIS A 629 -3.60 -7.97 97.57
C HIS A 629 -3.16 -9.02 98.60
N GLU A 630 -2.52 -10.11 98.17
CA GLU A 630 -1.87 -11.06 99.09
C GLU A 630 -0.75 -10.41 99.92
N GLU A 631 0.11 -9.61 99.29
CA GLU A 631 1.24 -8.97 99.96
C GLU A 631 0.78 -7.96 101.02
N LEU A 632 -0.22 -7.13 100.68
CA LEU A 632 -0.85 -6.20 101.61
C LEU A 632 -1.54 -6.95 102.78
N LYS A 633 -2.15 -8.10 102.51
CA LYS A 633 -2.75 -8.97 103.55
C LYS A 633 -1.69 -9.54 104.49
N ARG A 634 -0.53 -10.00 103.97
CA ARG A 634 0.61 -10.45 104.79
C ARG A 634 1.19 -9.32 105.64
N GLN A 635 1.28 -8.10 105.11
CA GLN A 635 1.71 -6.92 105.88
C GLN A 635 0.73 -6.60 107.01
N LEU A 636 -0.58 -6.59 106.73
CA LEU A 636 -1.63 -6.36 107.72
C LEU A 636 -1.61 -7.41 108.86
N ASP A 637 -1.39 -8.68 108.54
CA ASP A 637 -1.29 -9.73 109.55
C ASP A 637 0.01 -9.62 110.37
N LEU A 638 1.12 -9.17 109.78
CA LEU A 638 2.36 -8.86 110.49
C LEU A 638 2.19 -7.67 111.45
N GLU A 639 1.43 -6.63 111.08
CA GLU A 639 1.10 -5.53 111.97
C GLU A 639 0.21 -5.95 113.15
N LYS A 640 -0.78 -6.82 112.92
CA LYS A 640 -1.57 -7.42 114.02
C LYS A 640 -0.68 -8.16 115.02
N MET A 641 0.31 -8.92 114.55
CA MET A 641 1.27 -9.60 115.44
C MET A 641 2.11 -8.61 116.26
N LYS A 642 2.57 -7.50 115.66
CA LYS A 642 3.30 -6.42 116.37
C LYS A 642 2.42 -5.73 117.41
N ALA A 643 1.16 -5.42 117.07
CA ALA A 643 0.20 -4.81 117.99
C ALA A 643 -0.03 -5.69 119.22
N ASN A 644 -0.28 -6.99 119.00
CA ASN A 644 -0.51 -7.98 120.06
C ASN A 644 0.74 -8.16 120.96
N GLN A 645 1.96 -8.14 120.40
CA GLN A 645 3.20 -8.09 121.19
C GLN A 645 3.33 -6.82 122.04
N ASN A 646 2.91 -5.66 121.51
CA ASN A 646 2.96 -4.38 122.22
C ASN A 646 1.93 -4.35 123.37
N GLU A 647 0.76 -4.96 123.18
CA GLU A 647 -0.28 -5.13 124.21
C GLU A 647 0.19 -6.04 125.36
N ILE A 648 0.87 -7.15 125.04
CA ILE A 648 1.56 -8.01 126.03
C ILE A 648 2.66 -7.22 126.78
N TYR A 649 3.36 -6.30 126.11
CA TYR A 649 4.39 -5.47 126.74
C TYR A 649 3.79 -4.42 127.69
N GLN A 650 2.69 -3.78 127.31
CA GLN A 650 1.90 -2.89 128.17
C GLN A 650 1.41 -3.61 129.43
N MET A 651 0.88 -4.84 129.30
CA MET A 651 0.38 -5.62 130.42
C MET A 651 1.49 -5.95 131.44
N LYS A 652 2.68 -6.33 130.97
CA LYS A 652 3.87 -6.56 131.83
C LYS A 652 4.43 -5.28 132.47
N LEU A 653 4.17 -4.11 131.88
CA LEU A 653 4.51 -2.83 132.47
C LEU A 653 3.56 -2.48 133.61
N LEU A 654 2.26 -2.76 133.44
CA LEU A 654 1.21 -2.63 134.46
C LEU A 654 1.49 -3.49 135.70
N GLU A 655 1.86 -4.77 135.54
CA GLU A 655 2.25 -5.64 136.66
C GLU A 655 3.41 -5.05 137.49
N LYS A 656 4.42 -4.46 136.83
CA LYS A 656 5.55 -3.80 137.51
C LYS A 656 5.13 -2.54 138.26
N ILE A 657 4.19 -1.76 137.70
CA ILE A 657 3.65 -0.55 138.35
C ILE A 657 2.84 -0.95 139.60
N GLU A 658 2.00 -1.99 139.52
CA GLU A 658 1.28 -2.52 140.68
C GLU A 658 2.21 -3.03 141.77
N ALA A 659 3.24 -3.83 141.41
CA ALA A 659 4.21 -4.34 142.37
C ALA A 659 4.96 -3.21 143.11
N SER A 660 5.33 -2.15 142.38
CA SER A 660 5.90 -0.93 142.97
C SER A 660 4.93 -0.21 143.91
N SER A 661 3.66 -0.09 143.51
CA SER A 661 2.61 0.54 144.32
C SER A 661 2.36 -0.20 145.65
N ARG A 662 2.30 -1.54 145.62
CA ARG A 662 2.16 -2.39 146.82
C ARG A 662 3.36 -2.23 147.77
N ASN A 663 4.59 -2.19 147.25
CA ASN A 663 5.79 -1.91 148.05
C ASN A 663 5.74 -0.52 148.70
N ASN A 664 5.28 0.51 147.98
CA ASN A 664 5.16 1.86 148.51
C ASN A 664 4.07 1.98 149.59
N GLN A 665 2.96 1.23 149.49
CA GLN A 665 1.97 1.15 150.57
C GLN A 665 2.56 0.51 151.84
N ALA A 666 3.28 -0.61 151.71
CA ALA A 666 3.95 -1.24 152.86
C ALA A 666 4.96 -0.31 153.55
N LEU A 667 5.70 0.49 152.76
CA LEU A 667 6.65 1.48 153.28
C LEU A 667 5.94 2.63 154.03
N LEU A 668 4.79 3.09 153.53
CA LEU A 668 3.97 4.11 154.19
C LEU A 668 3.36 3.59 155.51
N GLU A 669 3.04 2.30 155.60
CA GLU A 669 2.50 1.69 156.81
C GLU A 669 3.58 1.52 157.90
N GLN A 670 4.81 1.14 157.51
CA GLN A 670 5.99 1.19 158.39
C GLN A 670 6.27 2.62 158.88
N MET A 671 6.20 3.63 158.00
CA MET A 671 6.37 5.04 158.38
C MET A 671 5.27 5.58 159.31
N ARG A 672 4.06 4.99 159.32
CA ARG A 672 3.04 5.31 160.32
C ARG A 672 3.41 4.73 161.70
N THR A 673 3.80 3.46 161.76
CA THR A 673 4.18 2.83 163.05
C THR A 673 5.44 3.41 163.69
N LEU A 674 6.33 4.04 162.90
CA LEU A 674 7.50 4.76 163.41
C LEU A 674 7.19 6.16 163.96
N LYS A 675 5.98 6.71 163.75
CA LYS A 675 5.67 8.11 164.08
C LYS A 675 5.10 8.33 165.49
N ASP A 676 4.59 7.29 166.14
CA ASP A 676 4.03 7.36 167.50
C ASP A 676 5.08 7.15 168.62
N ASN A 677 6.32 6.77 168.28
CA ASN A 677 7.36 6.49 169.27
C ASN A 677 8.49 7.53 169.27
N ARG A 678 8.71 8.14 170.45
CA ARG A 678 9.77 9.11 170.83
C ARG A 678 9.63 10.55 170.31
N SER A 679 8.87 11.33 171.08
CA SER A 679 9.37 12.65 171.49
C SER A 679 10.42 12.50 172.62
N ARG A 680 11.35 13.48 172.74
CA ARG A 680 12.60 13.42 173.54
C ARG A 680 13.59 12.38 172.95
N GLY A 681 14.74 12.69 172.34
CA GLY A 681 15.66 13.86 172.39
C GLY A 681 17.10 13.33 172.66
N ILE A 682 18.25 13.94 172.38
CA ILE A 682 18.80 15.25 171.88
C ILE A 682 20.18 14.84 171.21
N ASP A 683 20.89 15.48 170.25
CA ASP A 683 20.99 16.87 169.72
C ASP A 683 21.34 16.92 168.19
N TRP A 684 21.86 18.06 167.69
CA TRP A 684 22.22 18.36 166.30
C TRP A 684 23.72 18.65 166.04
N LYS A 685 24.24 18.22 164.86
CA LYS A 685 24.91 19.08 163.85
C LYS A 685 25.45 18.30 162.65
N ASP A 686 24.91 18.59 161.45
CA ASP A 686 25.63 19.09 160.25
C ASP A 686 24.74 18.97 158.99
N ILE A 687 24.40 20.11 158.35
CA ILE A 687 24.92 20.55 157.04
C ILE A 687 24.54 19.57 155.90
N ALA A 688 23.38 19.68 155.24
CA ALA A 688 22.83 20.74 154.36
C ALA A 688 23.01 20.44 152.86
N GLY A 689 21.92 20.57 152.10
CA GLY A 689 21.84 20.33 150.65
C GLY A 689 20.40 20.54 150.16
N VAL A 690 20.11 21.72 149.60
CA VAL A 690 18.75 22.22 149.29
C VAL A 690 18.62 22.49 147.78
N SER A 691 17.39 22.66 147.29
CA SER A 691 16.98 23.13 145.96
C SER A 691 16.96 22.08 144.82
N THR A 692 15.97 22.05 143.92
CA THR A 692 14.67 22.77 143.88
C THR A 692 13.61 21.97 143.09
N VAL A 693 12.35 22.38 143.20
CA VAL A 693 11.20 21.87 142.42
C VAL A 693 10.52 23.04 141.69
N LEU A 694 9.76 22.76 140.61
CA LEU A 694 8.97 23.67 139.75
C LEU A 694 9.74 24.56 138.74
N LEU A 695 9.58 24.25 137.44
CA LEU A 695 8.70 25.04 136.54
C LEU A 695 8.34 24.25 135.25
N PRO A 696 7.09 24.30 134.75
CA PRO A 696 6.70 23.68 133.46
C PRO A 696 6.02 24.65 132.45
N VAL A 697 5.73 24.14 131.24
CA VAL A 697 4.76 24.63 130.21
C VAL A 697 5.20 25.74 129.21
N MET A 698 5.15 25.39 127.90
CA MET A 698 5.16 26.23 126.66
C MET A 698 6.46 27.05 126.39
N LEU A 699 6.94 27.22 125.15
CA LEU A 699 6.24 27.52 123.89
C LEU A 699 7.08 27.16 122.63
N GLY A 700 6.47 27.12 121.42
CA GLY A 700 7.16 26.88 120.12
C GLY A 700 7.25 25.39 119.75
N MET A 701 6.64 24.85 118.67
CA MET A 701 6.13 25.41 117.41
C MET A 701 7.19 26.13 116.56
N PHE A 702 7.90 25.37 115.72
CA PHE A 702 7.57 25.28 114.29
C PHE A 702 7.84 23.84 113.79
N LEU A 703 7.24 23.49 112.64
CA LEU A 703 7.40 22.21 111.94
C LEU A 703 8.59 22.23 110.97
#